data_AF-A0A074XXG7-F1
#
_entry.id   AF-A0A074XXG7-F1
#
_cell.length_a   1.000
_cell.length_b   1.000
_cell.length_c   1.000
_cell.angle_alpha   90.00
_cell.angle_beta   90.00
_cell.angle_gamma   90.00
#
_symmetry.space_group_name_H-M   'P 1'
#
loop_
_entity.id
_entity.type
_entity.pdbx_description
1 polymer ?
#
loop_
_entity_poly.entity_id
_entity_poly.type
_entity_poly.pdbx_seq_one_letter_code
_entity_poly.pdbx_strand_id
1 'polypeptide(L)'
;MTSRKSWQFLLGDSELSPRFRLHTRLVLPSGVRLAFKYRWIAPAALIEAGISSDRNHCHSLPTATALYPLLRITMSRPPLPPRPNNSQSDRPPPLPARKPSQPFGQSTSNAFHRSDAMEYLGQKFEGLFTNDDTVRNDRRSNQNSGTRKADSAVEYPSHLRPSPTGNFFVTSSPPSCLPRDQRRGYFIGRGCPNDSNLPHDAFWFRHIDVPNFSVCSRCFEYHIRGTNFELDFTGKLEPGQTDAARCMFGHLHMTDRLWPQALGTNDLQYVKMYMEAMVRVPNCRGVAGIAGSDSAAGRMKWYQARHDAIPGMIACEACYSANIVGSNFDSRFVLSGTEQPQDITWACDIPIPYINRALSEYEKSNDWLKFVAAANTRLSKPPCNGMAVVNSSSRNWYGTSARLYDLDVCETCYMDQVCFTTFESDFGPKSFNKDLFCDLAIPPLKVAYGAALGYEKNSIFWDTCRVQSQTPLCKSSGMTGVQWYTIKGGCDNFDICPTCYTGWICAFRMESFFEPQKPVPAGTTKGCDFSLESQKIGPLIIRYLIATDMPDREQLFSHIRRTSSLSLCTGIKQQMARFWRVGLRGDPMSVCPSCYEDVLRDKPLSHIFQQQITPGKHLCDLYSANMRGRWRQVWQASVAQGIKDSQGNYAPDETALAQFIDYRNHRTQVFLQTIPEMNRLEAAAQNRLFQQQRLNRNSNFYNHLNMTASVANGIHYGPVPAYTTTYGNSSVGYGYATPWGVEGAAYGQQANAIASQGHGDFARIAYLEALWKEVE
;
A
#
# COMPACT_ATOMS: atom_id res chain seq x y z
N MET A 1 60.41 24.43 6.12
CA MET A 1 61.07 24.93 7.35
C MET A 1 60.00 25.44 8.31
N THR A 2 60.21 25.38 9.63
CA THR A 2 59.68 26.25 10.74
C THR A 2 58.23 26.82 10.67
N SER A 3 57.41 26.83 11.73
CA SER A 3 57.56 26.39 13.13
C SER A 3 56.18 26.26 13.85
N ARG A 4 56.17 25.79 15.10
CA ARG A 4 55.00 25.70 16.02
C ARG A 4 54.88 26.93 16.94
N LYS A 5 53.66 27.15 17.48
CA LYS A 5 53.23 27.58 18.85
C LYS A 5 51.97 28.47 18.74
N SER A 6 50.85 28.37 19.48
CA SER A 6 50.44 27.80 20.80
C SER A 6 50.45 28.79 21.99
N TRP A 7 49.62 28.49 23.01
CA TRP A 7 49.21 29.29 24.19
C TRP A 7 48.09 30.33 23.88
N GLN A 8 46.97 30.48 24.62
CA GLN A 8 46.70 30.57 26.09
C GLN A 8 47.24 31.86 26.72
N PHE A 9 46.61 32.49 27.72
CA PHE A 9 45.46 32.14 28.58
C PHE A 9 44.76 33.44 29.04
N LEU A 10 43.51 33.38 29.53
CA LEU A 10 43.03 34.25 30.62
C LEU A 10 42.02 33.48 31.48
N LEU A 11 42.03 33.69 32.79
CA LEU A 11 41.31 32.91 33.81
C LEU A 11 40.16 33.73 34.44
N GLY A 12 39.23 33.04 35.11
CA GLY A 12 38.00 33.60 35.65
C GLY A 12 37.19 32.58 36.46
N ASP A 13 37.79 32.12 37.55
CA ASP A 13 37.20 31.26 38.61
C ASP A 13 35.99 31.94 39.30
N SER A 14 35.06 31.27 40.01
CA SER A 14 34.79 29.84 40.25
C SER A 14 33.35 29.66 40.79
N GLU A 15 32.93 28.39 40.96
CA GLU A 15 31.90 27.86 41.88
C GLU A 15 30.77 28.78 42.43
N LEU A 16 29.52 28.39 42.15
CA LEU A 16 28.59 27.89 43.18
C LEU A 16 27.30 27.35 42.56
N SER A 17 26.78 26.24 43.11
CA SER A 17 25.40 25.78 42.88
C SER A 17 24.57 26.10 44.12
N PRO A 18 23.27 26.39 43.97
CA PRO A 18 22.34 25.30 44.25
C PRO A 18 21.16 25.19 43.27
N ARG A 19 20.59 23.99 43.25
CA ARG A 19 19.28 23.70 42.64
C ARG A 19 18.18 24.52 43.31
N PHE A 20 17.25 25.07 42.54
CA PHE A 20 15.89 25.34 43.03
C PHE A 20 14.85 24.67 42.14
N ARG A 21 14.06 23.77 42.75
CA ARG A 21 12.78 23.32 42.20
C ARG A 21 11.70 24.27 42.71
N LEU A 22 10.84 24.76 41.83
CA LEU A 22 9.54 25.29 42.25
C LEU A 22 8.46 24.25 41.98
N HIS A 23 8.03 23.58 43.05
CA HIS A 23 6.78 22.83 43.05
C HIS A 23 5.63 23.80 43.32
N THR A 24 4.64 23.84 42.43
CA THR A 24 3.32 24.39 42.75
C THR A 24 2.31 23.25 42.71
N ARG A 25 2.03 22.64 43.87
CA ARG A 25 0.91 21.70 44.01
C ARG A 25 -0.38 22.52 44.13
N LEU A 26 -1.29 22.35 43.18
CA LEU A 26 -2.71 22.65 43.38
C LEU A 26 -3.45 21.31 43.43
N VAL A 27 -4.03 21.01 44.60
CA VAL A 27 -4.82 19.80 44.85
C VAL A 27 -6.24 20.23 45.11
N LEU A 28 -7.17 19.79 44.25
CA LEU A 28 -8.61 19.79 44.50
C LEU A 28 -9.19 18.43 44.08
N PRO A 29 -10.32 18.00 44.67
CA PRO A 29 -10.63 16.57 44.81
C PRO A 29 -11.45 15.96 43.66
N SER A 30 -11.38 14.63 43.60
CA SER A 30 -12.32 13.66 42.99
C SER A 30 -13.53 14.20 42.22
N GLY A 31 -13.55 13.98 40.90
CA GLY A 31 -14.70 14.18 40.02
C GLY A 31 -14.92 13.00 39.06
N VAL A 32 -16.18 12.57 38.91
CA VAL A 32 -16.60 11.40 38.11
C VAL A 32 -16.23 11.55 36.63
N ARG A 33 -15.59 10.51 36.04
CA ARG A 33 -15.47 10.38 34.58
C ARG A 33 -16.68 9.66 33.99
N LEU A 34 -17.60 10.41 33.40
CA LEU A 34 -18.67 9.86 32.55
C LEU A 34 -18.06 9.24 31.28
N ALA A 35 -18.31 7.94 31.06
CA ALA A 35 -17.80 7.19 29.91
C ALA A 35 -18.92 6.94 28.89
N PHE A 36 -19.07 7.83 27.90
CA PHE A 36 -20.01 7.65 26.79
C PHE A 36 -19.52 6.59 25.79
N LYS A 37 -19.86 5.32 26.05
CA LYS A 37 -19.80 4.26 25.03
C LYS A 37 -20.96 4.40 24.05
N TYR A 38 -20.70 4.91 22.85
CA TYR A 38 -21.63 4.74 21.74
C TYR A 38 -21.61 3.27 21.28
N ARG A 39 -22.68 2.55 21.60
CA ARG A 39 -22.95 1.19 21.11
C ARG A 39 -23.92 1.29 19.94
N TRP A 40 -23.48 0.90 18.75
CA TRP A 40 -24.38 0.76 17.61
C TRP A 40 -25.43 -0.31 17.91
N ILE A 41 -26.69 0.02 17.71
CA ILE A 41 -27.84 -0.89 17.75
C ILE A 41 -28.57 -0.71 16.43
N ALA A 42 -28.72 -1.79 15.66
CA ALA A 42 -29.49 -1.76 14.43
C ALA A 42 -31.00 -1.81 14.76
N PRO A 43 -31.85 -1.01 14.08
CA PRO A 43 -33.30 -1.13 14.23
C PRO A 43 -33.81 -2.36 13.47
N ALA A 44 -34.31 -3.36 14.19
CA ALA A 44 -35.16 -4.38 13.60
C ALA A 44 -36.57 -3.81 13.42
N ALA A 45 -37.13 -3.92 12.21
CA ALA A 45 -38.50 -3.50 11.93
C ALA A 45 -39.47 -4.68 12.07
N LEU A 46 -40.48 -4.52 12.91
CA LEU A 46 -41.60 -5.44 13.08
C LEU A 46 -42.87 -4.75 12.55
N ILE A 47 -43.57 -5.39 11.61
CA ILE A 47 -44.92 -5.02 11.18
C ILE A 47 -45.69 -6.32 10.93
N GLU A 48 -46.89 -6.44 11.52
CA GLU A 48 -47.86 -7.50 11.27
C GLU A 48 -49.24 -6.90 10.91
N ALA A 49 -50.07 -7.71 10.23
CA ALA A 49 -51.46 -7.49 9.83
C ALA A 49 -51.74 -6.36 8.78
N GLY A 50 -52.66 -6.54 7.82
CA GLY A 50 -53.32 -7.79 7.39
C GLY A 50 -54.58 -7.65 6.51
N ILE A 51 -54.76 -8.63 5.60
CA ILE A 51 -56.04 -9.22 5.12
C ILE A 51 -56.90 -8.49 4.04
N SER A 52 -57.28 -9.27 3.00
CA SER A 52 -58.37 -9.11 1.97
C SER A 52 -58.17 -8.08 0.83
N SER A 53 -58.62 -8.30 -0.43
CA SER A 53 -59.57 -9.30 -0.98
C SER A 53 -59.38 -9.66 -2.48
N ASP A 54 -59.55 -10.95 -2.82
CA ASP A 54 -60.18 -11.58 -4.02
C ASP A 54 -60.27 -10.90 -5.43
N ARG A 55 -59.76 -11.58 -6.49
CA ARG A 55 -60.56 -12.44 -7.45
C ARG A 55 -59.81 -12.93 -8.72
N ASN A 56 -60.01 -14.23 -9.06
CA ASN A 56 -60.06 -14.87 -10.40
C ASN A 56 -58.87 -14.76 -11.39
N HIS A 57 -58.55 -15.73 -12.28
CA HIS A 57 -59.19 -17.00 -12.70
C HIS A 57 -58.16 -18.09 -13.13
N CYS A 58 -58.56 -19.37 -13.05
CA CYS A 58 -58.35 -20.53 -13.95
C CYS A 58 -57.21 -20.53 -15.02
N HIS A 59 -56.44 -21.59 -15.31
CA HIS A 59 -56.35 -23.03 -14.90
C HIS A 59 -54.84 -23.46 -14.90
N SER A 60 -54.30 -24.71 -14.84
CA SER A 60 -54.79 -26.10 -15.08
C SER A 60 -53.91 -27.17 -14.37
N LEU A 61 -54.26 -28.47 -14.52
CA LEU A 61 -53.54 -29.71 -14.12
C LEU A 61 -53.80 -30.80 -15.23
N PRO A 62 -53.29 -32.06 -15.21
CA PRO A 62 -52.68 -32.89 -14.14
C PRO A 62 -51.35 -33.63 -14.59
N THR A 63 -50.78 -34.72 -14.03
CA THR A 63 -51.23 -35.78 -13.08
C THR A 63 -50.07 -36.59 -12.43
N ALA A 64 -50.24 -37.00 -11.16
CA ALA A 64 -49.81 -38.27 -10.49
C ALA A 64 -48.31 -38.74 -10.49
N THR A 65 -47.82 -39.64 -9.59
CA THR A 65 -48.43 -40.46 -8.51
C THR A 65 -47.45 -40.68 -7.32
N ALA A 66 -47.95 -41.26 -6.20
CA ALA A 66 -47.26 -41.52 -4.92
C ALA A 66 -46.22 -42.70 -4.96
N LEU A 67 -45.44 -43.05 -3.91
CA LEU A 67 -45.85 -43.57 -2.57
C LEU A 67 -44.77 -43.44 -1.45
N TYR A 68 -45.23 -43.61 -0.20
CA TYR A 68 -44.54 -43.79 1.10
C TYR A 68 -45.13 -45.06 1.78
N PRO A 69 -44.75 -45.52 3.00
CA PRO A 69 -43.54 -45.31 3.83
C PRO A 69 -42.93 -46.64 4.34
N LEU A 70 -42.00 -46.60 5.32
CA LEU A 70 -42.12 -47.42 6.54
C LEU A 70 -41.20 -46.93 7.69
N LEU A 71 -41.70 -46.99 8.93
CA LEU A 71 -40.93 -46.72 10.16
C LEU A 71 -40.48 -48.04 10.81
N ARG A 72 -39.42 -48.00 11.63
CA ARG A 72 -39.37 -48.75 12.89
C ARG A 72 -38.75 -47.92 14.02
N ILE A 73 -39.33 -48.03 15.21
CA ILE A 73 -38.88 -47.38 16.44
C ILE A 73 -38.85 -48.44 17.55
N THR A 74 -37.72 -48.52 18.25
CA THR A 74 -37.55 -49.06 19.62
C THR A 74 -36.34 -48.30 20.20
N MET A 75 -36.47 -47.37 21.15
CA MET A 75 -36.85 -47.53 22.57
C MET A 75 -36.00 -48.57 23.34
N SER A 76 -35.56 -48.36 24.59
CA SER A 76 -35.31 -47.16 25.42
C SER A 76 -34.90 -47.64 26.83
N ARG A 77 -33.84 -47.07 27.46
CA ARG A 77 -33.84 -46.65 28.89
C ARG A 77 -32.52 -45.97 29.33
N PRO A 78 -32.52 -45.16 30.42
CA PRO A 78 -31.40 -44.27 30.78
C PRO A 78 -30.84 -44.59 32.21
N PRO A 79 -30.29 -43.67 33.04
CA PRO A 79 -28.85 -43.69 33.33
C PRO A 79 -28.48 -43.76 34.84
N LEU A 80 -27.20 -43.98 35.16
CA LEU A 80 -26.62 -43.72 36.49
C LEU A 80 -25.19 -43.09 36.39
N PRO A 81 -24.69 -42.42 37.45
CA PRO A 81 -23.72 -41.32 37.34
C PRO A 81 -22.26 -41.72 37.73
N PRO A 82 -21.27 -40.79 37.77
CA PRO A 82 -19.90 -41.10 37.36
C PRO A 82 -18.90 -41.40 38.49
N ARG A 83 -17.71 -41.87 38.09
CA ARG A 83 -16.45 -41.64 38.82
C ARG A 83 -15.36 -41.12 37.88
N PRO A 84 -14.44 -40.27 38.36
CA PRO A 84 -13.45 -39.59 37.53
C PRO A 84 -12.24 -40.48 37.24
N ASN A 85 -11.55 -40.20 36.14
CA ASN A 85 -10.15 -40.55 35.98
C ASN A 85 -9.41 -39.41 35.28
N ASN A 86 -8.33 -38.93 35.89
CA ASN A 86 -7.53 -37.84 35.33
C ASN A 86 -6.54 -38.38 34.30
N SER A 87 -6.71 -37.97 33.05
CA SER A 87 -5.66 -38.04 32.03
C SER A 87 -5.78 -36.84 31.10
N GLN A 88 -5.35 -35.66 31.59
CA GLN A 88 -5.16 -34.50 30.71
C GLN A 88 -4.04 -34.84 29.73
N SER A 89 -4.40 -35.04 28.46
CA SER A 89 -3.43 -34.97 27.38
C SER A 89 -3.27 -33.50 27.00
N ASP A 90 -2.06 -32.96 27.14
CA ASP A 90 -1.75 -31.59 26.73
C ASP A 90 -1.83 -31.45 25.21
N ARG A 91 -3.03 -31.09 24.73
CA ARG A 91 -3.20 -30.45 23.44
C ARG A 91 -3.19 -28.95 23.67
N PRO A 92 -2.33 -28.16 22.98
CA PRO A 92 -2.49 -26.71 22.98
C PRO A 92 -3.89 -26.37 22.43
N PRO A 93 -4.52 -25.30 22.94
CA PRO A 93 -5.83 -24.89 22.42
C PRO A 93 -5.72 -24.53 20.94
N PRO A 94 -6.76 -24.80 20.13
CA PRO A 94 -6.76 -24.41 18.72
C PRO A 94 -6.61 -22.89 18.60
N LEU A 95 -5.83 -22.45 17.61
CA LEU A 95 -5.66 -21.03 17.33
C LEU A 95 -7.04 -20.38 17.09
N PRO A 96 -7.30 -19.19 17.65
CA PRO A 96 -8.59 -18.53 17.46
C PRO A 96 -8.81 -18.24 15.98
N ALA A 97 -10.01 -18.56 15.48
CA ALA A 97 -10.40 -18.31 14.10
C ALA A 97 -10.06 -16.87 13.69
N ARG A 98 -9.23 -16.72 12.65
CA ARG A 98 -8.68 -15.44 12.22
C ARG A 98 -9.84 -14.54 11.82
N LYS A 99 -10.14 -13.51 12.63
CA LYS A 99 -11.13 -12.49 12.24
C LYS A 99 -10.70 -11.87 10.91
N PRO A 100 -11.63 -11.60 9.99
CA PRO A 100 -11.29 -10.94 8.74
C PRO A 100 -10.61 -9.59 9.03
N SER A 101 -9.68 -9.22 8.15
CA SER A 101 -9.20 -7.84 8.05
C SER A 101 -10.42 -6.93 7.86
N GLN A 102 -10.74 -6.12 8.88
CA GLN A 102 -11.81 -5.14 8.71
C GLN A 102 -11.39 -4.16 7.60
N PRO A 103 -12.27 -3.88 6.62
CA PRO A 103 -12.00 -2.81 5.66
C PRO A 103 -11.83 -1.50 6.44
N PHE A 104 -10.78 -0.75 6.11
CA PHE A 104 -10.50 0.52 6.77
C PHE A 104 -11.70 1.47 6.66
N GLY A 105 -12.12 2.01 7.81
CA GLY A 105 -13.21 2.99 7.87
C GLY A 105 -12.93 4.19 6.96
N GLN A 106 -13.94 4.60 6.20
CA GLN A 106 -13.80 5.55 5.10
C GLN A 106 -13.21 6.90 5.54
N SER A 107 -12.14 7.34 4.88
CA SER A 107 -11.78 8.77 4.78
C SER A 107 -10.94 9.05 3.53
N THR A 108 -11.50 9.82 2.59
CA THR A 108 -10.91 10.30 1.33
C THR A 108 -10.51 9.23 0.29
N SER A 109 -11.11 9.32 -0.90
CA SER A 109 -10.91 8.41 -2.04
C SER A 109 -9.53 8.47 -2.72
N ASN A 110 -8.59 9.31 -2.21
CA ASN A 110 -7.23 9.43 -2.72
C ASN A 110 -6.20 8.53 -1.99
N ALA A 111 -6.61 7.79 -0.97
CA ALA A 111 -5.73 6.94 -0.17
C ALA A 111 -5.42 5.58 -0.83
N PHE A 112 -6.43 4.90 -1.38
CA PHE A 112 -6.31 3.53 -1.93
C PHE A 112 -5.24 3.38 -3.02
N HIS A 113 -5.10 4.34 -3.94
CA HIS A 113 -4.03 4.28 -4.95
C HIS A 113 -2.61 4.55 -4.41
N ARG A 114 -2.43 4.89 -3.13
CA ARG A 114 -1.12 5.16 -2.52
C ARG A 114 -0.56 3.99 -1.71
N SER A 115 -1.42 3.17 -1.10
CA SER A 115 -1.01 1.89 -0.50
C SER A 115 -0.42 0.99 -1.57
N ASP A 116 -1.20 0.73 -2.61
CA ASP A 116 -0.97 -0.39 -3.52
C ASP A 116 0.33 -0.21 -4.32
N ALA A 117 0.63 1.01 -4.76
CA ALA A 117 1.88 1.32 -5.46
C ALA A 117 3.12 1.15 -4.57
N MET A 118 3.01 1.46 -3.27
CA MET A 118 4.12 1.40 -2.31
C MET A 118 4.30 0.00 -1.71
N GLU A 119 3.21 -0.76 -1.56
CA GLU A 119 3.25 -2.18 -1.23
C GLU A 119 3.82 -2.99 -2.41
N TYR A 120 3.37 -2.72 -3.64
CA TYR A 120 3.98 -3.23 -4.87
C TYR A 120 5.47 -2.86 -4.96
N LEU A 121 5.88 -1.65 -4.60
CA LEU A 121 7.30 -1.27 -4.54
C LEU A 121 8.10 -2.10 -3.52
N GLY A 122 7.55 -2.31 -2.32
CA GLY A 122 8.16 -3.18 -1.31
C GLY A 122 8.32 -4.60 -1.84
N GLN A 123 7.20 -5.22 -2.24
CA GLN A 123 7.15 -6.58 -2.78
C GLN A 123 8.02 -6.76 -4.04
N LYS A 124 8.07 -5.76 -4.92
CA LYS A 124 8.93 -5.78 -6.12
C LYS A 124 10.41 -5.71 -5.76
N PHE A 125 10.83 -4.82 -4.85
CA PHE A 125 12.24 -4.77 -4.44
C PHE A 125 12.65 -5.92 -3.52
N GLU A 126 11.73 -6.55 -2.81
CA GLU A 126 11.98 -7.82 -2.14
C GLU A 126 12.16 -8.94 -3.18
N GLY A 127 11.16 -9.17 -4.04
CA GLY A 127 11.16 -10.25 -5.03
C GLY A 127 12.19 -10.14 -6.16
N LEU A 128 12.63 -8.93 -6.53
CA LEU A 128 13.70 -8.73 -7.53
C LEU A 128 15.06 -9.29 -7.07
N PHE A 129 15.28 -9.44 -5.76
CA PHE A 129 16.59 -9.71 -5.17
C PHE A 129 16.63 -10.95 -4.26
N THR A 130 15.55 -11.73 -4.17
CA THR A 130 15.48 -13.01 -3.45
C THR A 130 15.84 -14.24 -4.31
N ASN A 131 16.47 -14.07 -5.47
CA ASN A 131 17.06 -15.19 -6.20
C ASN A 131 18.18 -15.84 -5.36
N ASP A 132 18.16 -17.17 -5.25
CA ASP A 132 19.01 -18.00 -4.35
C ASP A 132 20.53 -18.00 -4.68
N ASP A 133 20.97 -17.13 -5.59
CA ASP A 133 22.38 -16.98 -6.02
C ASP A 133 23.34 -16.76 -4.82
N THR A 134 22.87 -16.11 -3.76
CA THR A 134 23.65 -15.83 -2.53
C THR A 134 24.07 -17.07 -1.74
N VAL A 135 23.41 -18.23 -1.94
CA VAL A 135 23.74 -19.49 -1.25
C VAL A 135 24.76 -20.33 -2.04
N ARG A 136 25.12 -19.94 -3.27
CA ARG A 136 25.92 -20.76 -4.21
C ARG A 136 27.43 -20.85 -3.90
N ASN A 137 27.86 -20.49 -2.69
CA ASN A 137 29.25 -20.64 -2.23
C ASN A 137 29.52 -22.07 -1.73
N ASP A 138 29.80 -22.96 -2.67
CA ASP A 138 30.10 -24.38 -2.44
C ASP A 138 31.34 -24.53 -1.52
N ARG A 139 31.12 -24.98 -0.27
CA ARG A 139 32.18 -25.15 0.75
C ARG A 139 33.01 -26.42 0.49
N ARG A 140 33.68 -26.51 -0.67
CA ARG A 140 34.80 -27.44 -0.84
C ARG A 140 35.94 -27.02 0.08
N SER A 141 36.17 -27.83 1.10
CA SER A 141 37.18 -27.59 2.13
C SER A 141 38.58 -27.61 1.55
N ASN A 142 39.32 -26.51 1.72
CA ASN A 142 40.76 -26.60 1.90
C ASN A 142 41.21 -25.55 2.92
N GLN A 143 41.85 -26.00 3.99
CA GLN A 143 42.39 -25.11 5.03
C GLN A 143 43.72 -24.53 4.54
N ASN A 144 43.86 -23.20 4.47
CA ASN A 144 45.11 -22.54 4.86
C ASN A 144 45.02 -21.00 4.90
N SER A 145 45.88 -20.42 5.75
CA SER A 145 46.36 -19.02 5.79
C SER A 145 45.34 -17.89 5.60
N GLY A 146 45.14 -17.07 6.64
CA GLY A 146 44.21 -15.95 6.61
C GLY A 146 44.70 -14.71 5.85
N THR A 147 43.88 -14.23 4.93
CA THR A 147 43.76 -12.81 4.57
C THR A 147 42.27 -12.46 4.53
N ARG A 148 41.89 -11.22 4.85
CA ARG A 148 40.51 -10.76 4.66
C ARG A 148 40.25 -10.65 3.16
N LYS A 149 39.45 -11.57 2.59
CA LYS A 149 38.88 -11.37 1.26
C LYS A 149 38.08 -10.06 1.25
N ALA A 150 38.24 -9.27 0.21
CA ALA A 150 37.30 -8.21 -0.12
C ALA A 150 35.96 -8.82 -0.57
N ASP A 151 34.91 -8.00 -0.57
CA ASP A 151 33.54 -8.35 -0.95
C ASP A 151 33.49 -9.26 -2.19
N SER A 152 32.77 -10.37 -2.11
CA SER A 152 32.66 -11.35 -3.20
C SER A 152 31.92 -10.72 -4.39
N ALA A 153 32.62 -10.51 -5.50
CA ALA A 153 31.98 -10.09 -6.73
C ALA A 153 31.14 -11.24 -7.31
N VAL A 154 29.83 -11.02 -7.47
CA VAL A 154 28.92 -11.93 -8.18
C VAL A 154 29.50 -12.30 -9.54
N GLU A 155 29.67 -13.59 -9.80
CA GLU A 155 30.09 -14.10 -11.10
C GLU A 155 28.89 -14.11 -12.05
N TYR A 156 28.79 -13.07 -12.89
CA TYR A 156 27.83 -12.97 -13.98
C TYR A 156 28.46 -13.41 -15.31
N PRO A 157 27.68 -13.94 -16.27
CA PRO A 157 28.20 -14.35 -17.58
C PRO A 157 29.05 -13.27 -18.25
N SER A 158 30.23 -13.63 -18.75
CA SER A 158 31.32 -12.69 -19.09
C SER A 158 31.02 -11.74 -20.27
N HIS A 159 29.99 -12.04 -21.06
CA HIS A 159 29.47 -11.16 -22.12
C HIS A 159 28.48 -10.11 -21.60
N LEU A 160 27.99 -10.22 -20.36
CA LEU A 160 27.19 -9.20 -19.68
C LEU A 160 28.10 -8.19 -18.97
N ARG A 161 27.67 -6.92 -18.94
CA ARG A 161 28.31 -5.87 -18.16
C ARG A 161 27.24 -5.14 -17.34
N PRO A 162 27.40 -4.99 -16.02
CA PRO A 162 26.51 -4.16 -15.22
C PRO A 162 26.45 -2.74 -15.79
N SER A 163 25.25 -2.16 -15.87
CA SER A 163 25.13 -0.74 -16.17
C SER A 163 25.85 0.07 -15.08
N PRO A 164 26.59 1.15 -15.42
CA PRO A 164 27.17 2.03 -14.41
C PRO A 164 26.10 2.77 -13.59
N THR A 165 24.86 2.86 -14.11
CA THR A 165 23.72 3.53 -13.46
C THR A 165 22.43 2.71 -13.68
N GLY A 166 21.64 2.47 -12.64
CA GLY A 166 20.43 1.63 -12.70
C GLY A 166 20.67 0.12 -12.49
N ASN A 167 19.58 -0.64 -12.68
CA ASN A 167 19.31 -1.98 -12.20
C ASN A 167 19.25 -3.02 -13.34
N PHE A 168 20.17 -2.91 -14.30
CA PHE A 168 20.23 -3.79 -15.49
C PHE A 168 21.68 -4.04 -15.94
N PHE A 169 21.85 -5.03 -16.81
CA PHE A 169 23.08 -5.31 -17.56
C PHE A 169 22.87 -4.97 -19.04
N VAL A 170 23.99 -4.69 -19.72
CA VAL A 170 24.09 -4.54 -21.17
C VAL A 170 25.04 -5.59 -21.73
N THR A 171 24.94 -5.91 -23.02
CA THR A 171 25.90 -6.76 -23.72
C THR A 171 26.24 -6.21 -25.10
N SER A 172 27.49 -6.41 -25.53
CA SER A 172 27.91 -6.17 -26.92
C SER A 172 27.57 -7.32 -27.86
N SER A 173 27.05 -8.44 -27.33
CA SER A 173 26.62 -9.62 -28.08
C SER A 173 25.16 -9.93 -27.78
N PRO A 174 24.18 -9.27 -28.44
CA PRO A 174 22.76 -9.59 -28.26
C PRO A 174 22.42 -10.96 -28.91
N PRO A 175 21.51 -11.76 -28.32
CA PRO A 175 21.16 -13.09 -28.82
C PRO A 175 20.76 -13.18 -30.30
N SER A 176 21.05 -14.34 -30.90
CA SER A 176 20.80 -14.62 -32.31
C SER A 176 19.31 -14.77 -32.64
N CYS A 177 18.49 -15.15 -31.65
CA CYS A 177 17.04 -15.37 -31.73
C CYS A 177 16.19 -14.08 -31.58
N LEU A 178 16.82 -12.90 -31.48
CA LEU A 178 16.14 -11.60 -31.47
C LEU A 178 15.97 -11.01 -32.89
N PRO A 179 14.88 -10.27 -33.18
CA PRO A 179 14.75 -9.42 -34.37
C PRO A 179 15.94 -8.48 -34.57
N ARG A 180 16.41 -8.33 -35.82
CA ARG A 180 17.66 -7.64 -36.16
C ARG A 180 17.65 -6.14 -35.77
N ASP A 181 16.50 -5.53 -35.86
CA ASP A 181 16.19 -4.15 -35.45
C ASP A 181 16.29 -3.97 -33.93
N GLN A 182 15.74 -4.91 -33.16
CA GLN A 182 15.65 -4.81 -31.69
C GLN A 182 16.99 -5.08 -30.98
N ARG A 183 17.89 -5.87 -31.60
CA ARG A 183 19.21 -6.24 -31.03
C ARG A 183 20.04 -5.06 -30.52
N ARG A 184 19.94 -3.88 -31.12
CA ARG A 184 20.69 -2.68 -30.70
C ARG A 184 20.20 -2.08 -29.37
N GLY A 185 18.95 -2.32 -29.00
CA GLY A 185 18.34 -1.86 -27.75
C GLY A 185 18.32 -2.93 -26.65
N TYR A 186 19.00 -4.07 -26.82
CA TYR A 186 18.88 -5.21 -25.91
C TYR A 186 19.48 -4.91 -24.53
N PHE A 187 18.68 -5.10 -23.48
CA PHE A 187 19.07 -4.96 -22.08
C PHE A 187 18.52 -6.11 -21.23
N ILE A 188 19.23 -6.42 -20.14
CA ILE A 188 18.96 -7.57 -19.26
C ILE A 188 18.62 -7.03 -17.87
N GLY A 189 17.42 -7.28 -17.36
CA GLY A 189 17.05 -6.85 -16.00
C GLY A 189 17.93 -7.52 -14.94
N ARG A 190 18.31 -6.80 -13.87
CA ARG A 190 19.16 -7.37 -12.81
C ARG A 190 18.42 -8.38 -11.94
N GLY A 191 17.15 -8.17 -11.64
CA GLY A 191 16.31 -9.13 -10.93
C GLY A 191 15.47 -10.02 -11.86
N CYS A 192 14.87 -11.09 -11.34
CA CYS A 192 13.91 -11.90 -12.08
C CYS A 192 12.46 -11.51 -11.74
N PRO A 193 11.63 -11.09 -12.71
CA PRO A 193 10.23 -10.72 -12.47
C PRO A 193 9.31 -11.95 -12.39
N ASN A 194 9.58 -12.88 -11.46
CA ASN A 194 8.78 -14.11 -11.31
C ASN A 194 7.33 -13.80 -10.88
N ASP A 195 7.19 -13.06 -9.79
CA ASP A 195 5.94 -12.90 -9.05
C ASP A 195 5.27 -11.52 -9.27
N SER A 196 5.80 -10.70 -10.20
CA SER A 196 5.27 -9.38 -10.51
C SER A 196 5.33 -9.04 -12.00
N ASN A 197 4.23 -8.53 -12.55
CA ASN A 197 4.20 -8.00 -13.92
C ASN A 197 5.07 -6.72 -13.98
N LEU A 198 5.95 -6.62 -14.99
CA LEU A 198 6.78 -5.42 -15.18
C LEU A 198 5.93 -4.19 -15.58
N PRO A 199 6.26 -2.98 -15.08
CA PRO A 199 5.50 -1.76 -15.39
C PRO A 199 5.90 -1.12 -16.75
N HIS A 200 6.87 -1.70 -17.45
CA HIS A 200 7.41 -1.26 -18.74
C HIS A 200 7.65 -2.45 -19.67
N ASP A 201 7.87 -2.17 -20.95
CA ASP A 201 8.21 -3.14 -21.98
C ASP A 201 9.57 -3.80 -21.67
N ALA A 202 9.70 -5.08 -22.01
CA ALA A 202 10.91 -5.85 -21.71
C ALA A 202 11.15 -6.95 -22.75
N PHE A 203 12.38 -7.47 -22.76
CA PHE A 203 12.75 -8.58 -23.63
C PHE A 203 12.32 -9.92 -23.03
N TRP A 204 11.39 -10.57 -23.72
CA TRP A 204 10.84 -11.86 -23.36
C TRP A 204 11.23 -12.91 -24.40
N PHE A 205 11.50 -14.12 -23.91
CA PHE A 205 11.85 -15.29 -24.69
C PHE A 205 10.78 -16.37 -24.49
N ARG A 206 10.43 -17.08 -25.56
CA ARG A 206 9.35 -18.08 -25.60
C ARG A 206 9.85 -19.32 -26.35
N HIS A 207 9.63 -20.50 -25.78
CA HIS A 207 9.95 -21.77 -26.43
C HIS A 207 9.05 -21.98 -27.66
N ILE A 208 9.59 -22.46 -28.79
CA ILE A 208 8.85 -22.57 -30.06
C ILE A 208 7.56 -23.39 -29.94
N ASP A 209 7.62 -24.56 -29.27
CA ASP A 209 6.46 -25.43 -29.07
C ASP A 209 5.51 -24.98 -27.94
N VAL A 210 5.99 -24.14 -27.02
CA VAL A 210 5.20 -23.68 -25.86
C VAL A 210 5.19 -22.15 -25.82
N PRO A 211 4.66 -21.49 -26.87
CA PRO A 211 4.84 -20.05 -27.07
C PRO A 211 4.22 -19.20 -25.97
N ASN A 212 3.27 -19.73 -25.19
CA ASN A 212 2.67 -19.02 -24.06
C ASN A 212 3.55 -19.01 -22.79
N PHE A 213 4.65 -19.78 -22.74
CA PHE A 213 5.55 -19.80 -21.58
C PHE A 213 6.59 -18.67 -21.70
N SER A 214 6.55 -17.71 -20.76
CA SER A 214 7.39 -16.51 -20.76
C SER A 214 8.67 -16.69 -19.92
N VAL A 215 9.81 -16.43 -20.56
CA VAL A 215 11.14 -16.39 -19.96
C VAL A 215 11.69 -14.96 -20.02
N CYS A 216 12.14 -14.39 -18.91
CA CYS A 216 12.74 -13.06 -18.90
C CYS A 216 14.18 -13.07 -19.46
N SER A 217 14.69 -11.91 -19.85
CA SER A 217 16.08 -11.77 -20.32
C SER A 217 17.13 -12.27 -19.31
N ARG A 218 16.95 -12.10 -18.00
CA ARG A 218 17.89 -12.66 -16.99
C ARG A 218 17.95 -14.18 -17.09
N CYS A 219 16.80 -14.86 -17.05
CA CYS A 219 16.77 -16.33 -17.08
C CYS A 219 17.30 -16.90 -18.40
N PHE A 220 16.99 -16.26 -19.52
CA PHE A 220 17.56 -16.65 -20.81
C PHE A 220 19.10 -16.56 -20.80
N GLU A 221 19.64 -15.41 -20.39
CA GLU A 221 21.09 -15.13 -20.43
C GLU A 221 21.91 -15.91 -19.37
N TYR A 222 21.29 -16.34 -18.27
CA TYR A 222 21.95 -17.11 -17.19
C TYR A 222 21.83 -18.63 -17.31
N HIS A 223 20.76 -19.15 -17.91
CA HIS A 223 20.49 -20.60 -17.94
C HIS A 223 20.37 -21.21 -19.35
N ILE A 224 19.83 -20.48 -20.33
CA ILE A 224 19.47 -21.02 -21.65
C ILE A 224 20.53 -20.72 -22.70
N ARG A 225 21.10 -19.51 -22.65
CA ARG A 225 22.08 -19.04 -23.63
C ARG A 225 23.38 -19.84 -23.56
N GLY A 226 23.93 -20.20 -24.73
CA GLY A 226 25.10 -21.06 -24.84
C GLY A 226 24.85 -22.55 -24.59
N THR A 227 23.60 -22.96 -24.35
CA THR A 227 23.21 -24.38 -24.29
C THR A 227 22.77 -24.89 -25.67
N ASN A 228 22.72 -26.22 -25.83
CA ASN A 228 22.23 -26.87 -27.05
C ASN A 228 20.79 -26.45 -27.43
N PHE A 229 20.02 -25.94 -26.45
CA PHE A 229 18.63 -25.55 -26.59
C PHE A 229 18.42 -24.04 -26.86
N GLU A 230 19.48 -23.23 -27.03
CA GLU A 230 19.32 -21.77 -27.27
C GLU A 230 18.42 -21.47 -28.48
N LEU A 231 18.48 -22.31 -29.51
CA LEU A 231 17.75 -22.14 -30.77
C LEU A 231 16.27 -22.56 -30.70
N ASP A 232 15.86 -23.28 -29.65
CA ASP A 232 14.46 -23.67 -29.40
C ASP A 232 13.64 -22.50 -28.81
N PHE A 233 14.27 -21.35 -28.57
CA PHE A 233 13.64 -20.14 -28.04
C PHE A 233 13.69 -18.99 -29.05
N THR A 234 12.57 -18.27 -29.16
CA THR A 234 12.49 -17.00 -29.90
C THR A 234 12.33 -15.85 -28.91
N GLY A 235 13.03 -14.73 -29.14
CA GLY A 235 13.00 -13.57 -28.25
C GLY A 235 12.50 -12.31 -28.95
N LYS A 236 11.82 -11.41 -28.23
CA LYS A 236 11.47 -10.07 -28.71
C LYS A 236 11.17 -9.12 -27.54
N LEU A 237 11.17 -7.82 -27.82
CA LEU A 237 10.57 -6.80 -26.95
C LEU A 237 9.04 -6.98 -26.96
N GLU A 238 8.42 -7.09 -25.79
CA GLU A 238 6.96 -7.15 -25.64
C GLU A 238 6.43 -6.14 -24.60
N PRO A 239 5.15 -5.72 -24.71
CA PRO A 239 4.56 -4.74 -23.80
C PRO A 239 4.55 -5.16 -22.33
N GLY A 240 4.84 -4.20 -21.46
CA GLY A 240 4.66 -4.33 -20.01
C GLY A 240 3.19 -4.49 -19.58
N GLN A 241 2.98 -4.75 -18.29
CA GLN A 241 1.67 -4.82 -17.62
C GLN A 241 0.70 -5.90 -18.15
N THR A 242 1.12 -6.79 -19.04
CA THR A 242 0.37 -7.97 -19.48
C THR A 242 0.58 -9.15 -18.53
N ASP A 243 -0.31 -10.16 -18.53
CA ASP A 243 -0.10 -11.41 -17.76
C ASP A 243 1.08 -12.26 -18.27
N ALA A 244 1.61 -11.94 -19.45
CA ALA A 244 2.86 -12.49 -19.97
C ALA A 244 4.11 -11.72 -19.51
N ALA A 245 3.96 -10.54 -18.90
CA ALA A 245 5.05 -9.68 -18.44
C ALA A 245 5.66 -10.14 -17.09
N ARG A 246 5.62 -11.45 -16.82
CA ARG A 246 6.22 -12.16 -15.68
C ARG A 246 7.05 -13.36 -16.17
N CYS A 247 8.08 -13.74 -15.43
CA CYS A 247 8.88 -14.92 -15.73
C CYS A 247 8.26 -16.17 -15.10
N MET A 248 8.08 -17.24 -15.87
CA MET A 248 7.70 -18.56 -15.34
C MET A 248 8.90 -19.53 -15.26
N PHE A 249 10.04 -19.15 -15.82
CA PHE A 249 11.28 -19.95 -15.78
C PHE A 249 12.06 -19.80 -14.48
N GLY A 250 12.08 -18.61 -13.86
CA GLY A 250 12.97 -18.31 -12.73
C GLY A 250 12.57 -18.90 -11.38
N HIS A 251 11.71 -19.92 -11.37
CA HIS A 251 11.28 -20.64 -10.18
C HIS A 251 12.20 -21.83 -9.91
N LEU A 252 12.49 -22.12 -8.63
CA LEU A 252 13.45 -23.13 -8.17
C LEU A 252 13.28 -24.52 -8.83
N HIS A 253 12.03 -24.99 -8.98
CA HIS A 253 11.77 -26.28 -9.63
C HIS A 253 12.26 -26.33 -11.08
N MET A 254 12.19 -25.22 -11.83
CA MET A 254 12.77 -25.11 -13.16
C MET A 254 14.28 -24.93 -13.11
N THR A 255 14.79 -23.92 -12.38
CA THR A 255 16.21 -23.51 -12.43
C THR A 255 17.16 -24.53 -11.83
N ASP A 256 16.73 -25.24 -10.78
CA ASP A 256 17.61 -26.04 -9.92
C ASP A 256 17.39 -27.55 -10.08
N ARG A 257 16.24 -27.97 -10.63
CA ARG A 257 15.87 -29.38 -10.81
C ARG A 257 15.68 -29.75 -12.29
N LEU A 258 14.64 -29.24 -12.94
CA LEU A 258 14.27 -29.65 -14.30
C LEU A 258 15.29 -29.23 -15.37
N TRP A 259 15.78 -27.99 -15.33
CA TRP A 259 16.71 -27.49 -16.34
C TRP A 259 18.12 -28.13 -16.24
N PRO A 260 18.74 -28.27 -15.05
CA PRO A 260 20.00 -29.01 -14.92
C PRO A 260 19.88 -30.49 -15.34
N GLN A 261 18.74 -31.13 -15.06
CA GLN A 261 18.47 -32.49 -15.53
C GLN A 261 18.41 -32.53 -17.07
N ALA A 262 17.64 -31.64 -17.70
CA ALA A 262 17.49 -31.58 -19.15
C ALA A 262 18.80 -31.32 -19.90
N LEU A 263 19.70 -30.50 -19.34
CA LEU A 263 21.05 -30.32 -19.85
C LEU A 263 21.92 -31.58 -19.69
N GLY A 264 21.78 -32.30 -18.57
CA GLY A 264 22.52 -33.53 -18.30
C GLY A 264 22.07 -34.74 -19.15
N THR A 265 20.80 -34.82 -19.50
CA THR A 265 20.25 -35.89 -20.37
C THR A 265 20.17 -35.50 -21.85
N ASN A 266 20.37 -34.21 -22.18
CA ASN A 266 20.07 -33.61 -23.48
C ASN A 266 18.62 -33.91 -23.94
N ASP A 267 17.65 -33.76 -23.03
CA ASP A 267 16.22 -33.98 -23.29
C ASP A 267 15.35 -32.91 -22.60
N LEU A 268 14.51 -32.22 -23.38
CA LEU A 268 13.58 -31.20 -22.92
C LEU A 268 12.18 -31.73 -22.55
N GLN A 269 11.86 -33.02 -22.70
CA GLN A 269 10.49 -33.52 -22.56
C GLN A 269 9.84 -33.12 -21.23
N TYR A 270 10.51 -33.34 -20.09
CA TYR A 270 9.99 -32.97 -18.77
C TYR A 270 9.90 -31.44 -18.58
N VAL A 271 10.84 -30.68 -19.14
CA VAL A 271 10.82 -29.21 -19.13
C VAL A 271 9.59 -28.69 -19.90
N LYS A 272 9.33 -29.21 -21.11
CA LYS A 272 8.16 -28.85 -21.92
C LYS A 272 6.84 -29.21 -21.23
N MET A 273 6.75 -30.40 -20.64
CA MET A 273 5.57 -30.81 -19.86
C MET A 273 5.29 -29.86 -18.69
N TYR A 274 6.32 -29.41 -17.96
CA TYR A 274 6.18 -28.39 -16.92
C TYR A 274 5.76 -27.02 -17.49
N MET A 275 6.34 -26.59 -18.62
CA MET A 275 5.95 -25.34 -19.28
C MET A 275 4.46 -25.34 -19.70
N GLU A 276 4.00 -26.42 -20.33
CA GLU A 276 2.62 -26.62 -20.76
C GLU A 276 1.62 -26.70 -19.59
N ALA A 277 2.07 -27.21 -18.43
CA ALA A 277 1.29 -27.20 -17.20
C ALA A 277 1.20 -25.78 -16.61
N MET A 278 2.33 -25.11 -16.40
CA MET A 278 2.39 -23.78 -15.76
C MET A 278 1.64 -22.70 -16.52
N VAL A 279 1.56 -22.78 -17.86
CA VAL A 279 0.72 -21.90 -18.71
C VAL A 279 -0.78 -22.00 -18.35
N ARG A 280 -1.22 -23.10 -17.72
CA ARG A 280 -2.62 -23.33 -17.32
C ARG A 280 -2.88 -23.04 -15.83
N VAL A 281 -1.84 -22.83 -15.03
CA VAL A 281 -1.95 -22.61 -13.58
C VAL A 281 -2.20 -21.12 -13.30
N PRO A 282 -3.28 -20.74 -12.58
CA PRO A 282 -3.56 -19.35 -12.27
C PRO A 282 -2.44 -18.67 -11.47
N ASN A 283 -2.15 -17.41 -11.78
CA ASN A 283 -1.10 -16.64 -11.10
C ASN A 283 -1.35 -16.56 -9.58
N CYS A 284 -0.29 -16.70 -8.77
CA CYS A 284 -0.39 -16.42 -7.34
C CYS A 284 -0.74 -14.93 -7.11
N ARG A 285 -1.58 -14.64 -6.12
CA ARG A 285 -1.90 -13.25 -5.66
C ARG A 285 -1.20 -12.88 -4.34
N GLY A 286 -0.13 -13.60 -3.99
CA GLY A 286 0.62 -13.46 -2.73
C GLY A 286 -0.28 -13.33 -1.50
N VAL A 287 0.07 -12.35 -0.66
CA VAL A 287 -0.63 -11.99 0.59
C VAL A 287 -1.95 -11.25 0.40
N ALA A 288 -2.22 -10.70 -0.80
CA ALA A 288 -3.50 -10.06 -1.12
C ALA A 288 -4.61 -11.11 -1.34
N GLY A 289 -4.24 -12.29 -1.84
CA GLY A 289 -5.13 -13.45 -1.95
C GLY A 289 -6.17 -13.37 -3.07
N ILE A 290 -7.12 -14.30 -3.01
CA ILE A 290 -8.21 -14.48 -3.98
C ILE A 290 -9.51 -14.70 -3.19
N ALA A 291 -10.61 -14.04 -3.54
CA ALA A 291 -11.94 -14.29 -2.95
C ALA A 291 -12.53 -15.61 -3.45
N GLY A 292 -13.36 -16.30 -2.67
CA GLY A 292 -13.88 -17.62 -3.04
C GLY A 292 -14.70 -17.62 -4.35
N SER A 293 -15.44 -16.55 -4.63
CA SER A 293 -16.10 -16.30 -5.93
C SER A 293 -15.14 -16.40 -7.11
N ASP A 294 -14.00 -15.72 -6.99
CA ASP A 294 -13.01 -15.55 -8.05
C ASP A 294 -12.11 -16.78 -8.14
N SER A 295 -11.91 -17.47 -7.02
CA SER A 295 -11.20 -18.73 -6.88
C SER A 295 -11.91 -19.86 -7.64
N ALA A 296 -13.24 -19.92 -7.53
CA ALA A 296 -14.08 -20.87 -8.26
C ALA A 296 -14.05 -20.60 -9.78
N ALA A 297 -14.17 -19.33 -10.21
CA ALA A 297 -14.07 -18.94 -11.61
C ALA A 297 -12.66 -19.20 -12.20
N GLY A 298 -11.61 -18.90 -11.43
CA GLY A 298 -10.21 -19.13 -11.80
C GLY A 298 -9.75 -20.58 -11.68
N ARG A 299 -10.53 -21.45 -11.00
CA ARG A 299 -10.18 -22.85 -10.67
C ARG A 299 -8.84 -22.99 -9.92
N MET A 300 -8.58 -22.08 -8.97
CA MET A 300 -7.37 -22.14 -8.14
C MET A 300 -7.43 -23.34 -7.18
N LYS A 301 -6.39 -24.20 -7.18
CA LYS A 301 -6.23 -25.25 -6.18
C LYS A 301 -5.38 -24.75 -5.00
N TRP A 302 -5.67 -25.28 -3.82
CA TRP A 302 -4.96 -24.99 -2.58
C TRP A 302 -4.39 -26.26 -1.98
N TYR A 303 -3.16 -26.17 -1.48
CA TYR A 303 -2.39 -27.26 -0.88
C TYR A 303 -2.04 -26.88 0.56
N GLN A 304 -2.01 -27.87 1.45
CA GLN A 304 -1.76 -27.69 2.87
C GLN A 304 -0.72 -28.70 3.37
N ALA A 305 -0.11 -28.42 4.52
CA ALA A 305 0.80 -29.37 5.17
C ALA A 305 0.06 -30.66 5.55
N ARG A 306 0.63 -31.82 5.20
CA ARG A 306 0.05 -33.14 5.49
C ARG A 306 -0.11 -33.32 7.00
N HIS A 307 -1.25 -33.87 7.42
CA HIS A 307 -1.64 -34.05 8.82
C HIS A 307 -1.73 -32.75 9.64
N ASP A 308 -1.96 -31.60 8.98
CA ASP A 308 -2.07 -30.27 9.62
C ASP A 308 -0.81 -29.87 10.41
N ALA A 309 0.37 -30.29 9.94
CA ALA A 309 1.65 -30.03 10.62
C ALA A 309 2.01 -28.53 10.74
N ILE A 310 1.37 -27.67 9.95
CA ILE A 310 1.48 -26.21 10.02
C ILE A 310 0.06 -25.64 9.97
N PRO A 311 -0.65 -25.54 11.12
CA PRO A 311 -2.08 -25.26 11.15
C PRO A 311 -2.47 -23.96 10.44
N GLY A 312 -3.37 -24.10 9.46
CA GLY A 312 -3.90 -22.99 8.67
C GLY A 312 -2.96 -22.43 7.59
N MET A 313 -1.80 -23.04 7.35
CA MET A 313 -0.91 -22.67 6.23
C MET A 313 -1.47 -23.20 4.89
N ILE A 314 -1.51 -22.34 3.88
CA ILE A 314 -1.94 -22.70 2.52
C ILE A 314 -0.98 -22.23 1.41
N ALA A 315 -0.73 -23.13 0.46
CA ALA A 315 0.00 -22.88 -0.76
C ALA A 315 -0.96 -22.95 -1.96
N CYS A 316 -0.99 -21.93 -2.81
CA CYS A 316 -1.73 -21.99 -4.07
C CYS A 316 -1.03 -22.90 -5.09
N GLU A 317 -1.75 -23.37 -6.10
CA GLU A 317 -1.23 -24.28 -7.13
C GLU A 317 0.04 -23.77 -7.84
N ALA A 318 0.14 -22.46 -8.10
CA ALA A 318 1.34 -21.85 -8.67
C ALA A 318 2.56 -22.03 -7.75
N CYS A 319 2.42 -21.69 -6.46
CA CYS A 319 3.54 -21.77 -5.52
C CYS A 319 3.92 -23.21 -5.18
N TYR A 320 2.94 -24.12 -5.11
CA TYR A 320 3.20 -25.56 -4.94
C TYR A 320 3.98 -26.10 -6.15
N SER A 321 3.49 -25.91 -7.37
CA SER A 321 4.15 -26.35 -8.61
C SER A 321 5.54 -25.75 -8.82
N ALA A 322 5.76 -24.48 -8.44
CA ALA A 322 7.00 -23.74 -8.67
C ALA A 322 8.12 -24.02 -7.65
N ASN A 323 7.79 -24.40 -6.41
CA ASN A 323 8.76 -24.51 -5.31
C ASN A 323 8.78 -25.91 -4.66
N ILE A 324 7.59 -26.50 -4.45
CA ILE A 324 7.40 -27.69 -3.62
C ILE A 324 7.42 -28.98 -4.46
N VAL A 325 6.89 -28.98 -5.68
CA VAL A 325 6.92 -30.17 -6.55
C VAL A 325 8.37 -30.57 -6.87
N GLY A 326 8.64 -31.88 -6.79
CA GLY A 326 9.98 -32.44 -7.01
C GLY A 326 10.98 -32.12 -5.89
N SER A 327 10.55 -31.54 -4.77
CA SER A 327 11.38 -31.27 -3.60
C SER A 327 11.40 -32.43 -2.60
N ASN A 328 12.37 -32.43 -1.69
CA ASN A 328 12.39 -33.28 -0.49
C ASN A 328 11.10 -33.15 0.36
N PHE A 329 10.38 -32.02 0.25
CA PHE A 329 9.14 -31.75 0.97
C PHE A 329 7.86 -32.01 0.16
N ASP A 330 7.93 -32.44 -1.10
CA ASP A 330 6.74 -32.64 -1.94
C ASP A 330 5.71 -33.57 -1.27
N SER A 331 6.18 -34.73 -0.81
CA SER A 331 5.38 -35.71 -0.06
C SER A 331 4.77 -35.17 1.25
N ARG A 332 5.28 -34.05 1.79
CA ARG A 332 4.82 -33.40 3.02
C ARG A 332 3.64 -32.45 2.80
N PHE A 333 3.31 -32.13 1.55
CA PHE A 333 2.09 -31.40 1.20
C PHE A 333 1.03 -32.33 0.61
N VAL A 334 -0.22 -31.88 0.66
CA VAL A 334 -1.39 -32.53 0.05
C VAL A 334 -2.35 -31.45 -0.46
N LEU A 335 -3.17 -31.78 -1.46
CA LEU A 335 -4.31 -30.96 -1.84
C LEU A 335 -5.23 -30.77 -0.62
N SER A 336 -5.73 -29.56 -0.39
CA SER A 336 -6.68 -29.31 0.68
C SER A 336 -8.01 -30.00 0.40
N GLY A 337 -8.55 -30.69 1.41
CA GLY A 337 -9.91 -31.25 1.37
C GLY A 337 -10.99 -30.23 1.72
N THR A 338 -10.61 -28.98 2.01
CA THR A 338 -11.52 -27.89 2.36
C THR A 338 -11.71 -26.99 1.14
N GLU A 339 -12.94 -26.88 0.64
CA GLU A 339 -13.26 -25.87 -0.38
C GLU A 339 -13.24 -24.46 0.24
N GLN A 340 -12.81 -23.48 -0.54
CA GLN A 340 -12.76 -22.08 -0.13
C GLN A 340 -14.17 -21.47 -0.14
N PRO A 341 -14.71 -20.98 0.99
CA PRO A 341 -16.03 -20.33 1.02
C PRO A 341 -16.06 -19.06 0.16
N GLN A 342 -17.18 -18.83 -0.53
CA GLN A 342 -17.31 -17.78 -1.55
C GLN A 342 -17.01 -16.36 -1.03
N ASP A 343 -17.35 -16.10 0.23
CA ASP A 343 -17.21 -14.83 0.94
C ASP A 343 -15.83 -14.62 1.61
N ILE A 344 -14.96 -15.64 1.61
CA ILE A 344 -13.67 -15.61 2.30
C ILE A 344 -12.51 -15.51 1.30
N THR A 345 -11.64 -14.51 1.50
CA THR A 345 -10.36 -14.39 0.79
C THR A 345 -9.32 -15.32 1.40
N TRP A 346 -8.72 -16.19 0.59
CA TRP A 346 -7.55 -16.99 0.95
C TRP A 346 -6.30 -16.40 0.31
N ALA A 347 -5.22 -16.30 1.10
CA ALA A 347 -3.93 -15.74 0.69
C ALA A 347 -2.85 -16.83 0.76
N CYS A 348 -1.88 -16.79 -0.14
CA CYS A 348 -0.82 -17.81 -0.20
C CYS A 348 0.32 -17.45 0.76
N ASP A 349 0.73 -18.40 1.60
CA ASP A 349 1.80 -18.18 2.58
C ASP A 349 3.22 -18.38 2.01
N ILE A 350 3.36 -19.13 0.90
CA ILE A 350 4.68 -19.43 0.29
C ILE A 350 5.43 -18.17 -0.19
N PRO A 351 4.78 -17.12 -0.74
CA PRO A 351 5.43 -15.85 -1.07
C PRO A 351 5.77 -14.95 0.14
N ILE A 352 5.45 -15.34 1.39
CA ILE A 352 5.92 -14.60 2.56
C ILE A 352 7.45 -14.79 2.61
N PRO A 353 8.27 -13.72 2.51
CA PRO A 353 9.69 -13.87 2.19
C PRO A 353 10.49 -14.73 3.18
N TYR A 354 10.15 -14.69 4.48
CA TYR A 354 10.74 -15.59 5.47
C TYR A 354 10.39 -17.07 5.22
N ILE A 355 9.14 -17.37 4.88
CA ILE A 355 8.68 -18.74 4.61
C ILE A 355 9.30 -19.25 3.29
N ASN A 356 9.44 -18.38 2.29
CA ASN A 356 10.13 -18.72 1.04
C ASN A 356 11.60 -19.09 1.28
N ARG A 357 12.37 -18.24 1.98
CA ARG A 357 13.79 -18.54 2.27
C ARG A 357 13.96 -19.72 3.23
N ALA A 358 13.08 -19.88 4.23
CA ALA A 358 13.08 -21.06 5.10
C ALA A 358 12.74 -22.35 4.33
N LEU A 359 11.89 -22.28 3.29
CA LEU A 359 11.65 -23.40 2.38
C LEU A 359 12.92 -23.76 1.62
N SER A 360 13.55 -22.81 0.92
CA SER A 360 14.81 -23.02 0.21
C SER A 360 15.90 -23.65 1.10
N GLU A 361 16.11 -23.11 2.30
CA GLU A 361 17.24 -23.53 3.16
C GLU A 361 17.02 -24.91 3.81
N TYR A 362 15.82 -25.17 4.32
CA TYR A 362 15.55 -26.44 4.99
C TYR A 362 15.22 -27.58 4.02
N GLU A 363 14.81 -27.30 2.79
CA GLU A 363 14.61 -28.31 1.74
C GLU A 363 15.94 -28.93 1.28
N LYS A 364 16.98 -28.10 1.10
CA LYS A 364 18.37 -28.53 0.79
C LYS A 364 18.94 -29.50 1.83
N SER A 365 18.49 -29.41 3.08
CA SER A 365 18.91 -30.27 4.20
C SER A 365 17.86 -31.31 4.62
N ASN A 366 16.72 -31.37 3.92
CA ASN A 366 15.54 -32.19 4.24
C ASN A 366 15.04 -32.05 5.71
N ASP A 367 15.23 -30.88 6.31
CA ASP A 367 14.83 -30.62 7.70
C ASP A 367 13.39 -30.09 7.79
N TRP A 368 12.45 -31.00 7.57
CA TRP A 368 11.02 -30.71 7.66
C TRP A 368 10.60 -30.12 9.02
N LEU A 369 11.27 -30.50 10.11
CA LEU A 369 10.93 -30.03 11.45
C LEU A 369 11.35 -28.57 11.67
N LYS A 370 12.53 -28.16 11.19
CA LYS A 370 12.91 -26.74 11.20
C LYS A 370 12.00 -25.89 10.30
N PHE A 371 11.62 -26.38 9.12
CA PHE A 371 10.66 -25.68 8.26
C PHE A 371 9.30 -25.50 8.94
N VAL A 372 8.75 -26.57 9.52
CA VAL A 372 7.50 -26.53 10.31
C VAL A 372 7.59 -25.52 11.46
N ALA A 373 8.69 -25.51 12.21
CA ALA A 373 8.90 -24.57 13.30
C ALA A 373 8.99 -23.10 12.81
N ALA A 374 9.72 -22.86 11.72
CA ALA A 374 9.88 -21.54 11.12
C ALA A 374 8.54 -20.99 10.58
N ALA A 375 7.80 -21.78 9.80
CA ALA A 375 6.51 -21.39 9.24
C ALA A 375 5.48 -21.08 10.36
N ASN A 376 5.31 -21.98 11.33
CA ASN A 376 4.44 -21.73 12.50
C ASN A 376 4.84 -20.47 13.27
N THR A 377 6.15 -20.28 13.50
CA THR A 377 6.65 -19.07 14.18
C THR A 377 6.26 -17.82 13.41
N ARG A 378 6.47 -17.77 12.09
CA ARG A 378 6.16 -16.59 11.27
C ARG A 378 4.66 -16.32 11.16
N LEU A 379 3.84 -17.35 10.95
CA LEU A 379 2.39 -17.22 10.78
C LEU A 379 1.69 -16.78 12.09
N SER A 380 2.29 -17.07 13.25
CA SER A 380 1.83 -16.55 14.55
C SER A 380 2.00 -15.04 14.74
N LYS A 381 2.85 -14.36 13.94
CA LYS A 381 3.18 -12.95 14.12
C LYS A 381 2.23 -12.02 13.35
N PRO A 382 1.82 -10.88 13.93
CA PRO A 382 1.10 -9.84 13.20
C PRO A 382 2.00 -9.19 12.13
N PRO A 383 1.41 -8.54 11.11
CA PRO A 383 2.17 -7.70 10.17
C PRO A 383 2.86 -6.53 10.90
N CYS A 384 3.87 -5.94 10.25
CA CYS A 384 4.48 -4.71 10.72
C CYS A 384 3.46 -3.55 10.70
N ASN A 385 3.48 -2.70 11.73
CA ASN A 385 2.64 -1.50 11.80
C ASN A 385 3.18 -0.31 10.98
N GLY A 386 4.22 -0.53 10.18
CA GLY A 386 4.85 0.50 9.36
C GLY A 386 5.50 1.59 10.20
N MET A 387 5.31 2.84 9.79
CA MET A 387 5.75 4.03 10.54
C MET A 387 4.80 4.43 11.70
N ALA A 388 3.74 3.65 11.97
CA ALA A 388 2.88 3.91 13.12
C ALA A 388 3.61 3.51 14.41
N VAL A 389 3.64 4.44 15.36
CA VAL A 389 4.24 4.23 16.69
C VAL A 389 3.41 3.22 17.48
N VAL A 390 4.06 2.21 18.02
CA VAL A 390 3.48 1.16 18.85
C VAL A 390 4.27 1.00 20.14
N ASN A 391 3.64 0.44 21.17
CA ASN A 391 4.36 0.13 22.41
C ASN A 391 5.38 -0.98 22.21
N SER A 392 6.57 -0.82 22.80
CA SER A 392 7.67 -1.77 22.69
C SER A 392 7.28 -3.19 23.08
N SER A 393 6.52 -3.36 24.17
CA SER A 393 6.11 -4.68 24.67
C SER A 393 5.14 -5.46 23.76
N SER A 394 4.64 -4.83 22.67
CA SER A 394 3.69 -5.47 21.74
C SER A 394 4.29 -6.56 20.84
N ARG A 395 5.63 -6.68 20.79
CA ARG A 395 6.38 -7.62 19.93
C ARG A 395 7.85 -7.68 20.36
N ASN A 396 8.59 -8.67 19.86
CA ASN A 396 10.04 -8.64 19.96
C ASN A 396 10.64 -7.60 18.99
N TRP A 397 11.82 -7.09 19.31
CA TRP A 397 12.55 -6.13 18.49
C TRP A 397 14.02 -6.52 18.36
N TYR A 398 14.61 -6.06 17.26
CA TYR A 398 15.98 -6.32 16.86
C TYR A 398 16.64 -4.99 16.51
N GLY A 399 17.93 -4.86 16.78
CA GLY A 399 18.74 -3.71 16.37
C GLY A 399 20.13 -4.16 15.97
N THR A 400 20.93 -3.26 15.40
CA THR A 400 22.28 -3.63 14.96
C THR A 400 23.20 -3.89 16.15
N SER A 401 24.15 -4.81 15.99
CA SER A 401 25.34 -4.90 16.83
C SER A 401 26.05 -3.54 16.92
N ALA A 402 26.51 -3.17 18.12
CA ALA A 402 26.78 -1.79 18.54
C ALA A 402 28.04 -1.10 17.92
N ARG A 403 28.17 -1.12 16.59
CA ARG A 403 29.29 -0.54 15.83
C ARG A 403 28.89 0.18 14.54
N LEU A 404 27.62 0.12 14.11
CA LEU A 404 27.15 0.71 12.86
C LEU A 404 26.19 1.88 13.12
N TYR A 405 24.87 1.66 13.19
CA TYR A 405 23.86 2.71 13.43
C TYR A 405 22.70 2.17 14.24
N ASP A 406 22.20 2.92 15.23
CA ASP A 406 21.12 2.43 16.09
C ASP A 406 19.78 2.40 15.34
N LEU A 407 19.46 1.22 14.79
CA LEU A 407 18.19 0.91 14.15
C LEU A 407 17.29 0.11 15.09
N ASP A 408 15.98 0.37 15.01
CA ASP A 408 14.94 -0.34 15.73
C ASP A 408 14.01 -1.08 14.74
N VAL A 409 14.18 -2.39 14.62
CA VAL A 409 13.45 -3.25 13.66
C VAL A 409 12.54 -4.22 14.39
N CYS A 410 11.26 -4.29 14.01
CA CYS A 410 10.32 -5.22 14.65
C CYS A 410 10.54 -6.66 14.17
N GLU A 411 10.21 -7.64 15.03
CA GLU A 411 10.33 -9.08 14.76
C GLU A 411 9.83 -9.50 13.38
N THR A 412 8.65 -9.03 12.95
CA THR A 412 8.09 -9.38 11.63
C THR A 412 8.97 -8.90 10.48
N CYS A 413 9.53 -7.68 10.55
CA CYS A 413 10.46 -7.16 9.54
C CYS A 413 11.84 -7.81 9.64
N TYR A 414 12.30 -8.17 10.83
CA TYR A 414 13.54 -8.95 10.99
C TYR A 414 13.40 -10.32 10.32
N MET A 415 12.29 -11.04 10.55
CA MET A 415 12.01 -12.31 9.86
C MET A 415 11.91 -12.11 8.34
N ASP A 416 10.99 -11.25 7.88
CA ASP A 416 10.71 -11.14 6.43
C ASP A 416 11.88 -10.55 5.64
N GLN A 417 12.62 -9.57 6.18
CA GLN A 417 13.69 -8.88 5.44
C GLN A 417 15.10 -9.40 5.77
N VAL A 418 15.39 -9.74 7.03
CA VAL A 418 16.78 -9.91 7.54
C VAL A 418 17.20 -11.37 7.69
N CYS A 419 16.34 -12.26 8.22
CA CYS A 419 16.69 -13.68 8.36
C CYS A 419 16.99 -14.35 7.01
N PHE A 420 17.97 -15.26 6.98
CA PHE A 420 18.50 -15.89 5.77
C PHE A 420 19.05 -14.86 4.75
N THR A 421 19.76 -13.83 5.22
CA THR A 421 20.45 -12.86 4.35
C THR A 421 21.85 -12.52 4.89
N THR A 422 22.67 -11.84 4.08
CA THR A 422 24.00 -11.35 4.47
C THR A 422 23.99 -10.32 5.61
N PHE A 423 22.82 -9.80 6.01
CA PHE A 423 22.67 -8.88 7.13
C PHE A 423 22.34 -9.57 8.46
N GLU A 424 21.97 -10.86 8.48
CA GLU A 424 21.45 -11.49 9.71
C GLU A 424 22.43 -11.42 10.89
N SER A 425 23.74 -11.59 10.63
CA SER A 425 24.78 -11.47 11.65
C SER A 425 25.00 -10.05 12.20
N ASP A 426 24.53 -9.01 11.50
CA ASP A 426 24.65 -7.63 11.95
C ASP A 426 23.55 -7.24 12.95
N PHE A 427 22.47 -8.04 13.08
CA PHE A 427 21.33 -7.76 13.95
C PHE A 427 21.27 -8.70 15.17
N GLY A 428 20.73 -8.19 16.28
CA GLY A 428 20.48 -8.96 17.51
C GLY A 428 19.27 -8.45 18.28
N PRO A 429 18.70 -9.26 19.19
CA PRO A 429 17.51 -8.88 19.96
C PRO A 429 17.78 -7.68 20.87
N LYS A 430 16.84 -6.73 20.91
CA LYS A 430 16.98 -5.44 21.61
C LYS A 430 15.69 -5.11 22.37
N SER A 431 15.81 -4.76 23.65
CA SER A 431 14.68 -4.45 24.53
C SER A 431 14.51 -2.95 24.72
N PHE A 432 13.26 -2.48 24.81
CA PHE A 432 12.94 -1.05 24.86
C PHE A 432 11.86 -0.73 25.90
N ASN A 433 12.02 0.42 26.58
CA ASN A 433 11.04 1.00 27.50
C ASN A 433 10.45 2.31 26.96
N LYS A 434 10.37 2.45 25.63
CA LYS A 434 9.80 3.58 24.88
C LYS A 434 8.78 3.05 23.87
N ASP A 435 7.83 3.87 23.44
CA ASP A 435 7.08 3.59 22.22
C ASP A 435 7.96 3.89 21.00
N LEU A 436 7.81 3.11 19.92
CA LEU A 436 8.64 3.22 18.72
C LEU A 436 7.90 2.71 17.45
N PHE A 437 8.46 2.99 16.28
CA PHE A 437 8.05 2.42 15.00
C PHE A 437 9.22 1.63 14.39
N CYS A 438 9.00 0.91 13.29
CA CYS A 438 10.05 0.08 12.67
C CYS A 438 10.84 0.86 11.61
N ASP A 439 12.18 0.93 11.73
CA ASP A 439 13.00 1.69 10.77
C ASP A 439 12.96 1.12 9.34
N LEU A 440 12.83 -0.21 9.17
CA LEU A 440 12.59 -0.82 7.85
C LEU A 440 11.20 -0.51 7.25
N ALA A 441 10.37 0.29 7.92
CA ALA A 441 9.19 0.92 7.32
C ALA A 441 9.47 2.29 6.67
N ILE A 442 10.66 2.88 6.89
CA ILE A 442 11.10 4.09 6.18
C ILE A 442 11.45 3.67 4.75
N PRO A 443 10.73 4.12 3.70
CA PRO A 443 10.91 3.60 2.34
C PRO A 443 12.33 3.70 1.79
N PRO A 444 13.06 4.83 1.86
CA PRO A 444 14.44 4.87 1.37
C PRO A 444 15.39 3.90 2.12
N LEU A 445 15.13 3.55 3.39
CA LEU A 445 15.89 2.50 4.06
C LEU A 445 15.55 1.12 3.50
N LYS A 446 14.26 0.81 3.31
CA LYS A 446 13.82 -0.47 2.73
C LYS A 446 14.30 -0.66 1.28
N VAL A 447 14.33 0.41 0.50
CA VAL A 447 14.80 0.41 -0.89
C VAL A 447 16.32 0.27 -0.94
N ALA A 448 17.07 1.00 -0.10
CA ALA A 448 18.51 0.82 0.05
C ALA A 448 18.88 -0.59 0.55
N TYR A 449 18.04 -1.21 1.38
CA TYR A 449 18.19 -2.58 1.84
C TYR A 449 18.05 -3.59 0.69
N GLY A 450 16.96 -3.50 -0.08
CA GLY A 450 16.75 -4.32 -1.27
C GLY A 450 17.88 -4.14 -2.29
N ALA A 451 18.26 -2.90 -2.60
CA ALA A 451 19.39 -2.60 -3.48
C ALA A 451 20.72 -3.17 -2.94
N ALA A 452 20.97 -3.10 -1.62
CA ALA A 452 22.17 -3.65 -1.02
C ALA A 452 22.26 -5.19 -1.18
N LEU A 453 21.14 -5.91 -1.06
CA LEU A 453 21.06 -7.33 -1.43
C LEU A 453 21.31 -7.52 -2.93
N GLY A 454 20.56 -6.82 -3.78
CA GLY A 454 20.61 -6.95 -5.25
C GLY A 454 21.94 -6.57 -5.91
N TYR A 455 22.78 -5.77 -5.24
CA TYR A 455 24.14 -5.43 -5.66
C TYR A 455 25.23 -6.15 -4.84
N GLU A 456 24.86 -7.04 -3.89
CA GLU A 456 25.74 -7.66 -2.88
C GLU A 456 26.69 -6.66 -2.21
N LYS A 457 26.15 -5.49 -1.85
CA LYS A 457 26.91 -4.35 -1.33
C LYS A 457 26.20 -3.73 -0.11
N ASN A 458 26.40 -4.34 1.05
CA ASN A 458 25.80 -3.92 2.33
C ASN A 458 26.03 -2.43 2.66
N SER A 459 27.12 -1.81 2.17
CA SER A 459 27.38 -0.38 2.33
C SER A 459 26.29 0.54 1.74
N ILE A 460 25.53 0.12 0.72
CA ILE A 460 24.40 0.92 0.18
C ILE A 460 23.34 1.19 1.27
N PHE A 461 22.99 0.15 2.03
CA PHE A 461 22.07 0.25 3.15
C PHE A 461 22.68 1.09 4.28
N TRP A 462 23.91 0.75 4.70
CA TRP A 462 24.58 1.43 5.82
C TRP A 462 24.87 2.92 5.56
N ASP A 463 25.15 3.33 4.33
CA ASP A 463 25.31 4.72 3.93
C ASP A 463 23.98 5.49 4.01
N THR A 464 22.86 4.82 3.71
CA THR A 464 21.52 5.41 3.83
C THR A 464 21.09 5.50 5.30
N CYS A 465 21.36 4.48 6.13
CA CYS A 465 21.14 4.50 7.58
C CYS A 465 21.92 5.64 8.27
N ARG A 466 23.18 5.84 7.87
CA ARG A 466 24.01 6.97 8.33
C ARG A 466 23.37 8.33 8.08
N VAL A 467 22.83 8.53 6.88
CA VAL A 467 22.16 9.80 6.55
C VAL A 467 20.82 9.92 7.28
N GLN A 468 20.05 8.84 7.44
CA GLN A 468 18.81 8.88 8.22
C GLN A 468 19.05 9.18 9.70
N SER A 469 20.11 8.70 10.33
CA SER A 469 20.41 9.03 11.74
C SER A 469 20.74 10.52 11.96
N GLN A 470 21.03 11.27 10.89
CA GLN A 470 21.36 12.70 10.89
C GLN A 470 20.25 13.57 10.29
N THR A 471 19.19 12.98 9.72
CA THR A 471 18.17 13.69 8.92
C THR A 471 16.78 13.54 9.55
N PRO A 472 16.00 14.63 9.73
CA PRO A 472 14.61 14.55 10.17
C PRO A 472 13.76 13.61 9.28
N LEU A 473 12.83 12.87 9.88
CA LEU A 473 11.97 11.92 9.17
C LEU A 473 11.20 12.61 8.02
N CYS A 474 11.17 11.95 6.85
CA CYS A 474 10.65 12.51 5.60
C CYS A 474 9.10 12.55 5.54
N LYS A 475 8.50 13.59 6.11
CA LYS A 475 7.04 13.79 6.26
C LYS A 475 6.50 14.99 5.45
N SER A 476 5.18 15.06 5.27
CA SER A 476 4.48 16.16 4.59
C SER A 476 4.63 17.53 5.25
N SER A 477 4.92 17.57 6.56
CA SER A 477 5.29 18.80 7.27
C SER A 477 6.55 19.47 6.71
N GLY A 478 7.34 18.74 5.92
CA GLY A 478 8.64 19.17 5.46
C GLY A 478 9.70 19.18 6.56
N MET A 479 10.89 19.67 6.20
CA MET A 479 12.02 19.83 7.10
C MET A 479 12.83 21.10 6.77
N THR A 480 13.63 21.54 7.75
CA THR A 480 14.49 22.74 7.69
C THR A 480 15.95 22.34 7.90
N GLY A 481 16.90 23.19 7.49
CA GLY A 481 18.32 23.05 7.85
C GLY A 481 19.08 21.88 7.22
N VAL A 482 18.49 21.13 6.27
CA VAL A 482 19.13 20.03 5.55
C VAL A 482 19.67 20.49 4.18
N GLN A 483 20.64 19.75 3.64
CA GLN A 483 21.02 19.86 2.23
C GLN A 483 19.92 19.26 1.36
N TRP A 484 19.37 20.06 0.44
CA TRP A 484 18.38 19.62 -0.55
C TRP A 484 19.06 19.23 -1.86
N TYR A 485 18.44 18.33 -2.61
CA TYR A 485 18.91 17.85 -3.91
C TYR A 485 17.82 18.03 -4.98
N THR A 486 18.22 18.17 -6.23
CA THR A 486 17.32 18.23 -7.40
C THR A 486 17.98 17.57 -8.61
N ILE A 487 17.29 17.48 -9.74
CA ILE A 487 17.87 16.96 -10.99
C ILE A 487 18.90 17.93 -11.58
N LYS A 488 19.87 17.40 -12.30
CA LYS A 488 20.99 18.16 -12.87
C LYS A 488 20.52 19.21 -13.89
N GLY A 489 21.08 20.41 -13.77
CA GLY A 489 20.64 21.61 -14.50
C GLY A 489 19.49 22.37 -13.83
N GLY A 490 19.19 22.05 -12.56
CA GLY A 490 18.11 22.62 -11.78
C GLY A 490 16.70 22.14 -12.15
N CYS A 491 15.81 22.17 -11.16
CA CYS A 491 14.36 22.09 -11.37
C CYS A 491 13.63 22.73 -10.18
N ASP A 492 12.97 23.87 -10.41
CA ASP A 492 12.16 24.54 -9.40
C ASP A 492 10.96 23.68 -9.02
N ASN A 493 10.60 23.71 -7.73
CA ASN A 493 9.51 22.91 -7.15
C ASN A 493 9.70 21.38 -7.28
N PHE A 494 10.95 20.93 -7.33
CA PHE A 494 11.34 19.52 -7.21
C PHE A 494 12.47 19.36 -6.17
N ASP A 495 12.11 18.79 -5.02
CA ASP A 495 12.89 18.80 -3.80
C ASP A 495 13.10 17.37 -3.26
N ILE A 496 14.37 16.95 -3.11
CA ILE A 496 14.74 15.67 -2.51
C ILE A 496 15.57 15.88 -1.24
N CYS A 497 15.13 15.30 -0.12
CA CYS A 497 15.85 15.36 1.16
C CYS A 497 17.00 14.33 1.22
N PRO A 498 17.97 14.47 2.15
CA PRO A 498 19.16 13.61 2.20
C PRO A 498 18.88 12.11 2.21
N THR A 499 17.94 11.62 3.04
CA THR A 499 17.62 10.18 3.09
C THR A 499 16.98 9.68 1.81
N CYS A 500 16.09 10.46 1.19
CA CYS A 500 15.50 10.09 -0.09
C CYS A 500 16.55 10.12 -1.22
N TYR A 501 17.51 11.04 -1.16
CA TYR A 501 18.62 11.09 -2.09
C TYR A 501 19.51 9.85 -1.98
N THR A 502 19.97 9.48 -0.78
CA THR A 502 20.80 8.27 -0.63
C THR A 502 20.01 6.98 -0.95
N GLY A 503 18.81 6.83 -0.39
CA GLY A 503 18.06 5.57 -0.46
C GLY A 503 17.31 5.31 -1.76
N TRP A 504 16.99 6.34 -2.56
CA TRP A 504 16.42 6.17 -3.90
C TRP A 504 17.43 6.47 -5.02
N ILE A 505 18.27 7.51 -4.90
CA ILE A 505 19.13 7.94 -6.02
C ILE A 505 20.49 7.23 -5.98
N CYS A 506 21.23 7.32 -4.86
CA CYS A 506 22.54 6.68 -4.75
C CYS A 506 22.46 5.14 -4.70
N ALA A 507 21.37 4.59 -4.15
CA ALA A 507 21.15 3.14 -4.08
C ALA A 507 21.19 2.44 -5.44
N PHE A 508 20.76 3.12 -6.52
CA PHE A 508 20.83 2.63 -7.90
C PHE A 508 21.85 3.38 -8.77
N ARG A 509 22.85 4.03 -8.15
CA ARG A 509 23.94 4.74 -8.83
C ARG A 509 23.46 5.84 -9.79
N MET A 510 22.40 6.57 -9.42
CA MET A 510 21.82 7.63 -10.26
C MET A 510 22.35 9.03 -9.92
N GLU A 511 23.27 9.18 -8.97
CA GLU A 511 23.80 10.47 -8.48
C GLU A 511 24.35 11.40 -9.58
N SER A 512 24.86 10.85 -10.68
CA SER A 512 25.39 11.63 -11.81
C SER A 512 24.35 12.48 -12.56
N PHE A 513 23.05 12.18 -12.39
CA PHE A 513 21.91 12.88 -12.95
C PHE A 513 21.28 13.92 -12.00
N PHE A 514 21.82 14.07 -10.78
CA PHE A 514 21.30 14.93 -9.73
C PHE A 514 22.40 15.86 -9.19
N GLU A 515 22.00 16.92 -8.49
CA GLU A 515 22.93 17.89 -7.90
C GLU A 515 22.40 18.45 -6.58
N PRO A 516 23.29 18.83 -5.64
CA PRO A 516 22.89 19.56 -4.45
C PRO A 516 22.36 20.95 -4.84
N GLN A 517 21.21 21.33 -4.28
CA GLN A 517 20.67 22.67 -4.43
C GLN A 517 21.57 23.70 -3.74
N LYS A 518 21.48 24.96 -4.21
CA LYS A 518 22.06 26.11 -3.52
C LYS A 518 21.49 26.19 -2.08
N PRO A 519 22.28 26.66 -1.09
CA PRO A 519 21.81 26.80 0.29
C PRO A 519 20.50 27.58 0.38
N VAL A 520 19.49 26.94 0.98
CA VAL A 520 18.15 27.51 1.17
C VAL A 520 18.17 28.43 2.40
N PRO A 521 17.48 29.59 2.39
CA PRO A 521 17.48 30.51 3.54
C PRO A 521 17.09 29.84 4.87
N ALA A 522 17.77 30.24 5.95
CA ALA A 522 17.59 29.66 7.28
C ALA A 522 16.11 29.73 7.71
N GLY A 523 15.60 28.62 8.27
CA GLY A 523 14.19 28.49 8.68
C GLY A 523 13.21 28.16 7.55
N THR A 524 13.63 28.13 6.28
CA THR A 524 12.73 27.72 5.18
C THR A 524 12.42 26.23 5.26
N THR A 525 11.15 25.90 5.44
CA THR A 525 10.63 24.52 5.41
C THR A 525 10.36 24.10 3.97
N LYS A 526 10.92 22.96 3.55
CA LYS A 526 10.64 22.34 2.25
C LYS A 526 10.07 20.94 2.44
N GLY A 527 9.13 20.56 1.58
CA GLY A 527 8.66 19.17 1.44
C GLY A 527 9.61 18.36 0.57
N CYS A 528 9.45 17.03 0.55
CA CYS A 528 10.22 16.15 -0.35
C CYS A 528 9.26 15.41 -1.29
N ASP A 529 9.51 15.47 -2.60
CA ASP A 529 8.65 14.83 -3.61
C ASP A 529 8.64 13.28 -3.47
N PHE A 530 9.72 12.70 -2.96
CA PHE A 530 9.87 11.28 -2.59
C PHE A 530 9.35 10.90 -1.18
N SER A 531 8.64 11.79 -0.47
CA SER A 531 7.91 11.41 0.76
C SER A 531 6.63 10.65 0.42
N LEU A 532 6.25 9.62 1.20
CA LEU A 532 4.97 8.90 1.02
C LEU A 532 3.75 9.82 1.10
N GLU A 533 3.87 10.89 1.88
CA GLU A 533 2.80 11.84 2.12
C GLU A 533 2.72 12.89 0.98
N SER A 534 3.73 12.95 0.10
CA SER A 534 3.70 13.74 -1.14
C SER A 534 2.52 13.33 -2.00
N GLN A 535 1.83 14.31 -2.58
CA GLN A 535 0.71 14.04 -3.48
C GLN A 535 1.17 13.70 -4.91
N LYS A 536 2.46 13.88 -5.23
CA LYS A 536 3.06 13.57 -6.53
C LYS A 536 3.75 12.20 -6.61
N ILE A 537 3.94 11.51 -5.47
CA ILE A 537 4.83 10.33 -5.43
C ILE A 537 4.38 9.19 -6.35
N GLY A 538 3.08 8.91 -6.49
CA GLY A 538 2.57 7.78 -7.30
C GLY A 538 3.04 7.79 -8.77
N PRO A 539 2.72 8.84 -9.57
CA PRO A 539 3.18 8.95 -10.95
C PRO A 539 4.70 9.10 -11.08
N LEU A 540 5.36 9.74 -10.10
CA LEU A 540 6.81 9.91 -10.06
C LEU A 540 7.52 8.57 -9.86
N ILE A 541 7.08 7.77 -8.90
CA ILE A 541 7.79 6.57 -8.46
C ILE A 541 7.68 5.42 -9.46
N ILE A 542 6.56 5.34 -10.20
CA ILE A 542 6.43 4.42 -11.34
C ILE A 542 7.43 4.80 -12.44
N ARG A 543 7.52 6.09 -12.82
CA ARG A 543 8.49 6.56 -13.83
C ARG A 543 9.93 6.39 -13.37
N TYR A 544 10.19 6.50 -12.07
CA TYR A 544 11.49 6.23 -11.46
C TYR A 544 11.86 4.74 -11.53
N LEU A 545 10.94 3.80 -11.23
CA LEU A 545 11.17 2.36 -11.42
C LEU A 545 11.54 2.02 -12.86
N ILE A 546 10.89 2.66 -13.83
CA ILE A 546 11.18 2.45 -15.25
C ILE A 546 12.59 2.97 -15.58
N ALA A 547 13.00 4.10 -15.01
CA ALA A 547 14.34 4.67 -15.17
C ALA A 547 15.45 3.96 -14.35
N THR A 548 15.11 3.15 -13.33
CA THR A 548 16.08 2.22 -12.73
C THR A 548 16.25 0.98 -13.60
N ASP A 549 15.17 0.41 -14.12
CA ASP A 549 15.20 -0.90 -14.77
C ASP A 549 15.49 -0.85 -16.29
N MET A 550 15.35 0.31 -16.94
CA MET A 550 15.61 0.51 -18.38
C MET A 550 16.78 1.46 -18.69
N PRO A 551 17.41 1.35 -19.89
CA PRO A 551 18.45 2.28 -20.33
C PRO A 551 18.01 3.74 -20.53
N ASP A 552 16.74 3.97 -20.91
CA ASP A 552 16.18 5.31 -21.08
C ASP A 552 15.70 5.89 -19.74
N ARG A 553 16.21 7.07 -19.40
CA ARG A 553 15.88 7.83 -18.19
C ARG A 553 15.28 9.21 -18.50
N GLU A 554 15.25 9.62 -19.76
CA GLU A 554 14.71 10.94 -20.12
C GLU A 554 13.20 10.99 -19.94
N GLN A 555 12.50 9.86 -19.95
CA GLN A 555 11.09 9.78 -19.54
C GLN A 555 10.86 10.24 -18.09
N LEU A 556 11.78 9.92 -17.16
CA LEU A 556 11.73 10.39 -15.77
C LEU A 556 12.04 11.89 -15.69
N PHE A 557 13.19 12.31 -16.24
CA PHE A 557 13.65 13.70 -16.10
C PHE A 557 12.76 14.69 -16.86
N SER A 558 12.24 14.30 -18.03
CA SER A 558 11.26 15.09 -18.77
C SER A 558 9.90 15.15 -18.09
N HIS A 559 9.47 14.11 -17.38
CA HIS A 559 8.28 14.19 -16.52
C HIS A 559 8.51 15.17 -15.37
N ILE A 560 9.60 15.01 -14.60
CA ILE A 560 9.94 15.90 -13.47
C ILE A 560 9.93 17.38 -13.91
N ARG A 561 10.64 17.71 -14.99
CA ARG A 561 10.70 19.09 -15.54
C ARG A 561 9.34 19.62 -16.00
N ARG A 562 8.39 18.75 -16.38
CA ARG A 562 7.03 19.14 -16.78
C ARG A 562 6.04 19.22 -15.61
N THR A 563 6.26 18.50 -14.51
CA THR A 563 5.28 18.38 -13.39
C THR A 563 5.71 18.97 -12.06
N SER A 564 6.96 19.40 -11.91
CA SER A 564 7.44 20.09 -10.70
C SER A 564 6.61 21.34 -10.38
N SER A 565 6.46 22.23 -11.37
CA SER A 565 5.75 23.52 -11.25
C SER A 565 4.25 23.43 -11.59
N LEU A 566 3.67 22.24 -11.71
CA LEU A 566 2.23 22.08 -11.91
C LEU A 566 1.47 22.00 -10.59
N SER A 567 0.34 22.70 -10.52
CA SER A 567 -0.65 22.48 -9.48
C SER A 567 -1.29 21.10 -9.63
N LEU A 568 -1.54 20.46 -8.49
CA LEU A 568 -2.22 19.18 -8.40
C LEU A 568 -3.67 19.31 -8.86
N CYS A 569 -4.25 18.23 -9.38
CA CYS A 569 -5.70 18.18 -9.59
C CYS A 569 -6.43 18.25 -8.24
N THR A 570 -7.29 19.27 -8.04
CA THR A 570 -8.12 19.38 -6.83
C THR A 570 -9.39 18.52 -6.88
N GLY A 571 -9.45 17.58 -7.83
CA GLY A 571 -10.51 16.60 -7.99
C GLY A 571 -11.87 17.26 -8.21
N ILE A 572 -12.79 16.96 -7.29
CA ILE A 572 -14.16 17.47 -7.23
C ILE A 572 -14.26 18.99 -7.10
N LYS A 573 -13.22 19.66 -6.56
CA LYS A 573 -13.19 21.12 -6.43
C LYS A 573 -12.80 21.73 -7.77
N GLN A 574 -13.73 22.47 -8.38
CA GLN A 574 -13.53 23.14 -9.66
C GLN A 574 -12.31 24.10 -9.64
N GLN A 575 -11.47 24.03 -10.67
CA GLN A 575 -10.28 24.86 -10.81
C GLN A 575 -10.53 26.06 -11.72
N MET A 576 -9.76 27.13 -11.51
CA MET A 576 -9.63 28.25 -12.45
C MET A 576 -8.31 28.14 -13.21
N ALA A 577 -8.27 28.68 -14.45
CA ALA A 577 -7.13 28.73 -15.37
C ALA A 577 -6.74 27.42 -16.09
N ARG A 578 -6.04 27.60 -17.24
CA ARG A 578 -5.39 26.63 -18.15
C ARG A 578 -5.88 25.18 -18.09
N PHE A 579 -6.71 24.79 -19.06
CA PHE A 579 -7.14 23.41 -19.28
C PHE A 579 -6.62 22.90 -20.64
N TRP A 580 -6.39 21.59 -20.74
CA TRP A 580 -6.33 20.88 -22.01
C TRP A 580 -7.75 20.50 -22.42
N ARG A 581 -8.12 20.79 -23.66
CA ARG A 581 -9.48 20.63 -24.18
C ARG A 581 -9.51 20.02 -25.57
N VAL A 582 -10.52 19.21 -25.83
CA VAL A 582 -10.88 18.71 -27.18
C VAL A 582 -12.25 19.28 -27.52
N GLY A 583 -12.44 19.77 -28.74
CA GLY A 583 -13.76 20.13 -29.26
C GLY A 583 -14.55 18.89 -29.71
N LEU A 584 -15.01 18.06 -28.77
CA LEU A 584 -15.74 16.82 -29.08
C LEU A 584 -17.17 17.16 -29.54
N ARG A 585 -17.38 17.20 -30.86
CA ARG A 585 -18.68 17.53 -31.49
C ARG A 585 -19.35 18.79 -30.93
N GLY A 586 -18.55 19.76 -30.45
CA GLY A 586 -19.00 21.03 -29.89
C GLY A 586 -18.81 21.19 -28.37
N ASP A 587 -18.54 20.12 -27.61
CA ASP A 587 -18.40 20.18 -26.15
C ASP A 587 -16.92 20.06 -25.70
N PRO A 588 -16.38 21.03 -24.93
CA PRO A 588 -15.03 20.97 -24.39
C PRO A 588 -14.90 20.05 -23.17
N MET A 589 -14.52 18.79 -23.40
CA MET A 589 -13.87 17.96 -22.37
C MET A 589 -12.71 18.74 -21.74
N SER A 590 -12.66 18.83 -20.42
CA SER A 590 -11.79 19.73 -19.66
C SER A 590 -10.85 18.98 -18.74
N VAL A 591 -9.56 18.96 -19.06
CA VAL A 591 -8.53 18.24 -18.29
C VAL A 591 -7.50 19.22 -17.74
N CYS A 592 -7.25 19.19 -16.42
CA CYS A 592 -6.24 20.08 -15.82
C CYS A 592 -4.81 19.63 -16.19
N PRO A 593 -3.79 20.50 -16.08
CA PRO A 593 -2.43 20.19 -16.54
C PRO A 593 -1.82 18.93 -15.90
N SER A 594 -2.03 18.69 -14.60
CA SER A 594 -1.59 17.47 -13.92
C SER A 594 -2.24 16.22 -14.51
N CYS A 595 -3.57 16.20 -14.70
CA CYS A 595 -4.24 15.05 -15.31
C CYS A 595 -3.83 14.84 -16.78
N TYR A 596 -3.46 15.90 -17.52
CA TYR A 596 -2.91 15.74 -18.87
C TYR A 596 -1.54 15.03 -18.84
N GLU A 597 -0.59 15.50 -18.02
CA GLU A 597 0.75 14.90 -17.90
C GLU A 597 0.74 13.47 -17.33
N ASP A 598 -0.25 13.10 -16.52
CA ASP A 598 -0.32 11.78 -15.86
C ASP A 598 -1.25 10.76 -16.54
N VAL A 599 -2.27 11.19 -17.28
CA VAL A 599 -3.26 10.29 -17.90
C VAL A 599 -3.18 10.27 -19.43
N LEU A 600 -2.96 11.44 -20.06
CA LEU A 600 -3.11 11.60 -21.51
C LEU A 600 -1.79 11.64 -22.26
N ARG A 601 -0.77 12.29 -21.70
CA ARG A 601 0.49 12.53 -22.40
C ARG A 601 1.11 11.22 -22.92
N ASP A 602 1.59 11.30 -24.17
CA ASP A 602 2.30 10.24 -24.89
C ASP A 602 1.46 8.94 -25.05
N LYS A 603 0.12 9.06 -24.96
CA LYS A 603 -0.85 8.01 -25.27
C LYS A 603 -1.54 8.28 -26.63
N PRO A 604 -2.03 7.24 -27.35
CA PRO A 604 -3.08 7.39 -28.35
C PRO A 604 -4.21 8.33 -27.88
N LEU A 605 -4.74 9.13 -28.80
CA LEU A 605 -5.69 10.23 -28.54
C LEU A 605 -5.17 11.36 -27.62
N SER A 606 -3.85 11.53 -27.44
CA SER A 606 -3.28 12.74 -26.80
C SER A 606 -3.33 13.97 -27.70
N HIS A 607 -2.98 13.81 -28.99
CA HIS A 607 -2.86 14.88 -29.98
C HIS A 607 -4.14 15.70 -30.24
N ILE A 608 -5.33 15.15 -29.98
CA ILE A 608 -6.60 15.87 -30.10
C ILE A 608 -6.82 16.94 -29.01
N PHE A 609 -6.07 16.86 -27.90
CA PHE A 609 -6.15 17.85 -26.82
C PHE A 609 -5.29 19.08 -27.13
N GLN A 610 -5.91 20.25 -27.07
CA GLN A 610 -5.27 21.55 -27.25
C GLN A 610 -5.27 22.31 -25.92
N GLN A 611 -4.18 23.01 -25.60
CA GLN A 611 -4.14 23.85 -24.40
C GLN A 611 -4.96 25.13 -24.62
N GLN A 612 -5.95 25.37 -23.77
CA GLN A 612 -6.84 26.53 -23.84
C GLN A 612 -6.87 27.28 -22.50
N ILE A 613 -7.04 28.60 -22.57
CA ILE A 613 -7.28 29.46 -21.41
C ILE A 613 -8.74 29.91 -21.49
N THR A 614 -9.57 29.47 -20.55
CA THR A 614 -10.98 29.83 -20.47
C THR A 614 -11.27 30.49 -19.13
N PRO A 615 -12.00 31.63 -19.08
CA PRO A 615 -12.43 32.23 -17.84
C PRO A 615 -13.54 31.38 -17.18
N GLY A 616 -13.49 31.26 -15.85
CA GLY A 616 -14.48 30.53 -15.06
C GLY A 616 -13.86 29.43 -14.20
N LYS A 617 -14.73 28.60 -13.63
CA LYS A 617 -14.39 27.42 -12.83
C LYS A 617 -14.83 26.16 -13.58
N HIS A 618 -13.95 25.18 -13.72
CA HIS A 618 -14.26 23.92 -14.40
C HIS A 618 -13.85 22.71 -13.57
N LEU A 619 -14.63 21.63 -13.70
CA LEU A 619 -14.30 20.32 -13.17
C LEU A 619 -13.25 19.67 -14.08
N CYS A 620 -12.34 18.87 -13.52
CA CYS A 620 -11.42 18.05 -14.32
C CYS A 620 -12.10 16.72 -14.68
N ASP A 621 -12.38 16.49 -15.97
CA ASP A 621 -13.09 15.29 -16.43
C ASP A 621 -12.33 13.98 -16.17
N LEU A 622 -10.99 14.02 -16.02
CA LEU A 622 -10.14 12.85 -15.78
C LEU A 622 -9.58 12.75 -14.35
N TYR A 623 -10.19 13.41 -13.36
CA TYR A 623 -9.65 13.30 -12.01
C TYR A 623 -9.86 11.89 -11.40
N SER A 624 -11.05 11.28 -11.59
CA SER A 624 -11.48 10.05 -10.91
C SER A 624 -11.11 8.76 -11.64
N ALA A 625 -11.06 7.64 -10.91
CA ALA A 625 -10.64 6.34 -11.43
C ALA A 625 -11.62 5.80 -12.50
N ASN A 626 -12.93 5.91 -12.26
CA ASN A 626 -13.99 5.58 -13.21
C ASN A 626 -13.84 6.33 -14.54
N MET A 627 -13.71 7.66 -14.50
CA MET A 627 -13.54 8.48 -15.71
C MET A 627 -12.23 8.18 -16.46
N ARG A 628 -11.12 7.93 -15.75
CA ARG A 628 -9.88 7.43 -16.37
C ARG A 628 -10.06 6.05 -16.99
N GLY A 629 -10.84 5.17 -16.37
CA GLY A 629 -11.18 3.84 -16.90
C GLY A 629 -12.04 3.89 -18.15
N ARG A 630 -13.01 4.80 -18.21
CA ARG A 630 -13.86 5.02 -19.40
C ARG A 630 -13.08 5.66 -20.54
N TRP A 631 -12.24 6.66 -20.26
CA TRP A 631 -11.29 7.15 -21.27
C TRP A 631 -10.33 6.03 -21.71
N ARG A 632 -9.98 5.11 -20.81
CA ARG A 632 -9.17 3.93 -21.15
C ARG A 632 -9.88 2.99 -22.12
N GLN A 633 -11.21 3.01 -22.22
CA GLN A 633 -11.93 2.23 -23.23
C GLN A 633 -11.89 2.90 -24.61
N VAL A 634 -11.99 4.24 -24.70
CA VAL A 634 -11.98 4.99 -25.97
C VAL A 634 -10.68 4.79 -26.75
N TRP A 635 -9.51 5.11 -26.17
CA TRP A 635 -8.22 4.92 -26.85
C TRP A 635 -7.88 3.44 -27.12
N GLN A 636 -8.43 2.49 -26.35
CA GLN A 636 -8.29 1.04 -26.62
C GLN A 636 -9.09 0.62 -27.84
N ALA A 637 -10.34 1.09 -27.97
CA ALA A 637 -11.16 0.88 -29.17
C ALA A 637 -10.48 1.48 -30.42
N SER A 638 -9.98 2.71 -30.34
CA SER A 638 -9.18 3.34 -31.41
C SER A 638 -7.97 2.52 -31.86
N VAL A 639 -7.20 1.97 -30.90
CA VAL A 639 -6.02 1.15 -31.22
C VAL A 639 -6.43 -0.18 -31.86
N ALA A 640 -7.52 -0.80 -31.41
CA ALA A 640 -8.08 -2.01 -32.00
C ALA A 640 -8.69 -1.79 -33.40
N GLN A 641 -9.30 -0.62 -33.64
CA GLN A 641 -9.83 -0.21 -34.93
C GLN A 641 -8.72 0.07 -35.95
N GLY A 642 -7.53 0.48 -35.49
CA GLY A 642 -6.31 0.62 -36.30
C GLY A 642 -6.28 1.80 -37.27
N ILE A 643 -7.37 2.55 -37.41
CA ILE A 643 -7.46 3.73 -38.30
C ILE A 643 -6.53 4.84 -37.82
N LYS A 644 -5.75 5.40 -38.75
CA LYS A 644 -4.79 6.48 -38.49
C LYS A 644 -4.93 7.63 -39.48
N ASP A 645 -4.57 8.83 -39.03
CA ASP A 645 -4.41 10.01 -39.88
C ASP A 645 -3.12 9.94 -40.72
N SER A 646 -2.91 10.93 -41.59
CA SER A 646 -1.71 11.03 -42.44
C SER A 646 -0.42 11.38 -41.68
N GLN A 647 -0.53 11.69 -40.38
CA GLN A 647 0.58 11.90 -39.46
C GLN A 647 0.89 10.64 -38.61
N GLY A 648 0.09 9.57 -38.73
CA GLY A 648 0.25 8.30 -38.04
C GLY A 648 -0.44 8.21 -36.66
N ASN A 649 -1.22 9.22 -36.26
CA ASN A 649 -2.00 9.19 -35.02
C ASN A 649 -3.29 8.38 -35.19
N TYR A 650 -3.73 7.68 -34.14
CA TYR A 650 -5.02 6.96 -34.16
C TYR A 650 -6.21 7.92 -34.17
N ALA A 651 -7.21 7.62 -35.00
CA ALA A 651 -8.51 8.29 -34.96
C ALA A 651 -9.33 7.83 -33.72
N PRO A 652 -10.21 8.67 -33.15
CA PRO A 652 -11.14 8.23 -32.10
C PRO A 652 -12.18 7.26 -32.66
N ASP A 653 -12.41 6.12 -31.98
CA ASP A 653 -13.58 5.29 -32.28
C ASP A 653 -14.86 6.04 -31.89
N GLU A 654 -15.75 6.28 -32.85
CA GLU A 654 -16.94 7.10 -32.63
C GLU A 654 -17.92 6.52 -31.60
N THR A 655 -17.99 5.18 -31.47
CA THR A 655 -18.96 4.51 -30.60
C THR A 655 -18.52 4.62 -29.13
N ALA A 656 -17.27 4.25 -28.84
CA ALA A 656 -16.69 4.38 -27.51
C ALA A 656 -16.58 5.86 -27.11
N LEU A 657 -16.27 6.77 -28.05
CA LEU A 657 -16.23 8.20 -27.79
C LEU A 657 -17.63 8.75 -27.43
N ALA A 658 -18.69 8.37 -28.14
CA ALA A 658 -20.06 8.77 -27.82
C ALA A 658 -20.47 8.29 -26.41
N GLN A 659 -20.24 7.01 -26.09
CA GLN A 659 -20.51 6.46 -24.76
C GLN A 659 -19.75 7.17 -23.63
N PHE A 660 -18.51 7.61 -23.89
CA PHE A 660 -17.75 8.44 -22.96
C PHE A 660 -18.38 9.82 -22.76
N ILE A 661 -18.79 10.49 -23.85
CA ILE A 661 -19.43 11.82 -23.81
C ILE A 661 -20.77 11.76 -23.05
N ASP A 662 -21.62 10.78 -23.37
CA ASP A 662 -22.92 10.60 -22.72
C ASP A 662 -22.79 10.38 -21.21
N TYR A 663 -21.86 9.51 -20.80
CA TYR A 663 -21.60 9.27 -19.37
C TYR A 663 -20.99 10.49 -18.67
N ARG A 664 -20.07 11.20 -19.33
CA ARG A 664 -19.47 12.45 -18.83
C ARG A 664 -20.53 13.53 -18.63
N ASN A 665 -21.51 13.61 -19.53
CA ASN A 665 -22.60 14.57 -19.47
C ASN A 665 -23.61 14.20 -18.37
N HIS A 666 -23.99 12.93 -18.24
CA HIS A 666 -24.78 12.42 -17.11
C HIS A 666 -24.11 12.73 -15.76
N ARG A 667 -22.83 12.37 -15.60
CA ARG A 667 -22.02 12.68 -14.41
C ARG A 667 -21.97 14.19 -14.12
N THR A 668 -21.90 15.04 -15.16
CA THR A 668 -21.91 16.50 -14.99
C THR A 668 -23.27 17.00 -14.48
N GLN A 669 -24.40 16.42 -14.91
CA GLN A 669 -25.71 16.74 -14.33
C GLN A 669 -25.81 16.32 -12.87
N VAL A 670 -25.34 15.10 -12.51
CA VAL A 670 -25.31 14.66 -11.11
C VAL A 670 -24.41 15.56 -10.26
N PHE A 671 -23.26 16.01 -10.78
CA PHE A 671 -22.39 16.98 -10.09
C PHE A 671 -23.16 18.27 -9.75
N LEU A 672 -23.85 18.85 -10.73
CA LEU A 672 -24.58 20.12 -10.56
C LEU A 672 -25.73 20.00 -9.55
N GLN A 673 -26.37 18.83 -9.46
CA GLN A 673 -27.47 18.57 -8.52
C GLN A 673 -27.00 18.22 -7.09
N THR A 674 -25.78 17.70 -6.93
CA THR A 674 -25.28 17.17 -5.64
C THR A 674 -24.26 18.09 -4.97
N ILE A 675 -23.16 18.43 -5.66
CA ILE A 675 -21.98 19.02 -5.02
C ILE A 675 -22.22 20.46 -4.57
N PRO A 676 -22.82 21.37 -5.37
CA PRO A 676 -23.14 22.73 -4.90
C PRO A 676 -24.05 22.73 -3.67
N GLU A 677 -25.04 21.82 -3.63
CA GLU A 677 -26.00 21.75 -2.52
C GLU A 677 -25.37 21.16 -1.26
N MET A 678 -24.53 20.12 -1.37
CA MET A 678 -23.76 19.63 -0.21
C MET A 678 -22.86 20.70 0.39
N ASN A 679 -22.15 21.48 -0.44
CA ASN A 679 -21.34 22.62 0.04
C ASN A 679 -22.23 23.69 0.71
N ARG A 680 -23.45 23.94 0.21
CA ARG A 680 -24.41 24.89 0.81
C ARG A 680 -24.91 24.42 2.17
N LEU A 681 -25.26 23.14 2.29
CA LEU A 681 -25.71 22.52 3.55
C LEU A 681 -24.57 22.45 4.59
N GLU A 682 -23.35 22.12 4.17
CA GLU A 682 -22.17 22.15 5.06
C GLU A 682 -21.90 23.58 5.56
N ALA A 683 -21.89 24.58 4.67
CA ALA A 683 -21.72 25.98 5.05
C ALA A 683 -22.84 26.46 5.99
N ALA A 684 -24.09 26.03 5.79
CA ALA A 684 -25.20 26.31 6.71
C ALA A 684 -24.97 25.66 8.08
N ALA A 685 -24.50 24.41 8.12
CA ALA A 685 -24.18 23.70 9.36
C ALA A 685 -23.01 24.36 10.13
N GLN A 686 -21.94 24.75 9.45
CA GLN A 686 -20.81 25.48 10.05
C GLN A 686 -21.28 26.83 10.63
N ASN A 687 -22.13 27.57 9.92
CA ASN A 687 -22.70 28.84 10.41
C ASN A 687 -23.61 28.64 11.64
N ARG A 688 -24.48 27.62 11.65
CA ARG A 688 -25.31 27.28 12.82
C ARG A 688 -24.45 26.89 14.02
N LEU A 689 -23.40 26.08 13.82
CA LEU A 689 -22.45 25.71 14.89
C LEU A 689 -21.75 26.94 15.47
N PHE A 690 -21.29 27.88 14.64
CA PHE A 690 -20.69 29.13 15.11
C PHE A 690 -21.69 30.01 15.90
N GLN A 691 -22.94 30.12 15.44
CA GLN A 691 -23.99 30.83 16.18
C GLN A 691 -24.31 30.15 17.52
N GLN A 692 -24.42 28.83 17.55
CA GLN A 692 -24.62 28.05 18.78
C GLN A 692 -23.46 28.25 19.77
N GLN A 693 -22.20 28.21 19.32
CA GLN A 693 -21.03 28.47 20.16
C GLN A 693 -21.04 29.89 20.72
N ARG A 694 -21.44 30.89 19.94
CA ARG A 694 -21.60 32.28 20.40
C ARG A 694 -22.68 32.41 21.47
N LEU A 695 -23.86 31.80 21.26
CA LEU A 695 -24.96 31.80 22.22
C LEU A 695 -24.60 31.06 23.51
N ASN A 696 -23.92 29.92 23.43
CA ASN A 696 -23.41 29.19 24.59
C ASN A 696 -22.34 30.01 25.36
N ARG A 697 -21.46 30.75 24.68
CA ARG A 697 -20.52 31.67 25.34
C ARG A 697 -21.26 32.80 26.07
N ASN A 698 -22.28 33.39 25.46
CA ASN A 698 -23.12 34.39 26.12
C ASN A 698 -23.87 33.81 27.33
N SER A 699 -24.50 32.64 27.18
CA SER A 699 -25.19 31.94 28.26
C SER A 699 -24.26 31.70 29.46
N ASN A 700 -23.05 31.19 29.23
CA ASN A 700 -22.04 31.02 30.27
C ASN A 700 -21.61 32.34 30.94
N PHE A 701 -21.44 33.42 30.17
CA PHE A 701 -21.10 34.74 30.71
C PHE A 701 -22.21 35.28 31.63
N TYR A 702 -23.47 35.25 31.17
CA TYR A 702 -24.61 35.74 31.95
C TYR A 702 -24.95 34.84 33.15
N ASN A 703 -24.77 33.52 33.04
CA ASN A 703 -24.86 32.61 34.18
C ASN A 703 -23.74 32.85 35.22
N HIS A 704 -22.54 33.22 34.77
CA HIS A 704 -21.45 33.61 35.69
C HIS A 704 -21.74 34.96 36.36
N LEU A 705 -22.28 35.95 35.64
CA LEU A 705 -22.78 37.20 36.24
C LEU A 705 -23.89 36.92 37.25
N ASN A 706 -24.84 36.03 36.94
CA ASN A 706 -25.91 35.63 37.86
C ASN A 706 -25.34 35.02 39.15
N MET A 707 -24.38 34.10 39.07
CA MET A 707 -23.71 33.51 40.24
C MET A 707 -23.03 34.58 41.10
N THR A 708 -22.15 35.38 40.49
CA THR A 708 -21.36 36.40 41.21
C THR A 708 -22.27 37.49 41.81
N ALA A 709 -23.29 37.92 41.06
CA ALA A 709 -24.27 38.91 41.54
C ALA A 709 -25.20 38.32 42.61
N SER A 710 -25.58 37.03 42.57
CA SER A 710 -26.38 36.41 43.65
C SER A 710 -25.62 36.23 44.96
N VAL A 711 -24.28 36.14 44.90
CA VAL A 711 -23.43 36.10 46.10
C VAL A 711 -23.17 37.50 46.66
N ALA A 712 -23.08 38.53 45.80
CA ALA A 712 -22.95 39.92 46.24
C ALA A 712 -24.28 40.51 46.75
N ASN A 713 -25.38 40.25 46.06
CA ASN A 713 -26.73 40.67 46.44
C ASN A 713 -27.38 39.60 47.34
N GLY A 714 -26.97 39.56 48.62
CA GLY A 714 -27.65 38.80 49.69
C GLY A 714 -29.02 39.41 50.06
N ILE A 715 -29.88 39.64 49.06
CA ILE A 715 -31.05 40.52 49.15
C ILE A 715 -32.32 39.69 49.42
N HIS A 716 -32.71 39.65 50.69
CA HIS A 716 -34.11 39.50 51.08
C HIS A 716 -34.77 40.89 51.15
N TYR A 717 -35.64 41.23 50.20
CA TYR A 717 -36.51 42.40 50.32
C TYR A 717 -37.83 42.03 50.99
N GLY A 718 -37.79 41.88 52.32
CA GLY A 718 -38.97 41.70 53.16
C GLY A 718 -38.60 41.47 54.63
N PRO A 719 -39.37 41.98 55.61
CA PRO A 719 -39.06 41.83 57.04
C PRO A 719 -39.39 40.43 57.60
N VAL A 720 -39.59 39.43 56.73
CA VAL A 720 -40.00 38.05 57.09
C VAL A 720 -39.27 37.07 56.14
N PRO A 721 -38.70 35.94 56.62
CA PRO A 721 -37.85 35.05 55.79
C PRO A 721 -38.51 34.33 54.59
N ALA A 722 -39.78 34.62 54.27
CA ALA A 722 -40.61 33.82 53.37
C ALA A 722 -40.59 34.25 51.88
N TYR A 723 -40.02 35.42 51.55
CA TYR A 723 -40.05 35.97 50.19
C TYR A 723 -38.65 36.07 49.57
N THR A 724 -38.38 35.20 48.60
CA THR A 724 -37.28 35.32 47.65
C THR A 724 -37.82 35.90 46.35
N THR A 725 -37.41 37.12 45.99
CA THR A 725 -37.86 37.80 44.78
C THR A 725 -37.15 37.21 43.54
N THR A 726 -37.61 36.04 43.08
CA THR A 726 -36.99 35.36 41.93
C THR A 726 -37.43 35.97 40.61
N TYR A 727 -36.46 36.14 39.71
CA TYR A 727 -36.66 36.59 38.34
C TYR A 727 -37.07 35.42 37.43
N GLY A 728 -37.74 35.74 36.33
CA GLY A 728 -38.21 34.75 35.35
C GLY A 728 -39.24 35.30 34.37
N ASN A 729 -39.62 34.47 33.40
CA ASN A 729 -40.73 34.70 32.49
C ASN A 729 -41.27 33.37 31.94
N SER A 730 -42.40 33.41 31.23
CA SER A 730 -43.05 32.23 30.65
C SER A 730 -42.22 31.48 29.59
N SER A 731 -41.19 32.09 29.01
CA SER A 731 -40.32 31.45 28.01
C SER A 731 -39.22 30.62 28.65
N VAL A 732 -38.51 31.17 29.65
CA VAL A 732 -37.36 30.49 30.30
C VAL A 732 -37.69 29.81 31.62
N GLY A 733 -38.85 30.11 32.21
CA GLY A 733 -39.24 29.69 33.57
C GLY A 733 -38.95 30.75 34.64
N TYR A 734 -39.25 30.39 35.88
CA TYR A 734 -39.09 31.24 37.07
C TYR A 734 -38.18 30.55 38.10
N GLY A 735 -37.49 31.36 38.92
CA GLY A 735 -36.57 30.86 39.95
C GLY A 735 -35.14 31.42 39.88
N TYR A 736 -34.86 32.36 38.97
CA TYR A 736 -33.52 32.93 38.81
C TYR A 736 -33.22 33.97 39.89
N ALA A 737 -32.00 33.97 40.43
CA ALA A 737 -31.61 34.89 41.49
C ALA A 737 -31.42 36.35 41.01
N THR A 738 -31.14 36.56 39.72
CA THR A 738 -30.96 37.89 39.11
C THR A 738 -31.51 37.92 37.67
N PRO A 739 -31.73 39.11 37.07
CA PRO A 739 -32.07 39.23 35.65
C PRO A 739 -31.05 38.54 34.72
N TRP A 740 -29.77 38.55 35.08
CA TRP A 740 -28.71 37.88 34.30
C TRP A 740 -28.92 36.37 34.20
N GLY A 741 -29.59 35.73 35.17
CA GLY A 741 -29.97 34.32 35.08
C GLY A 741 -31.05 34.07 34.03
N VAL A 742 -31.99 35.00 33.88
CA VAL A 742 -33.05 34.97 32.86
C VAL A 742 -32.44 35.13 31.46
N GLU A 743 -31.50 36.05 31.29
CA GLU A 743 -30.77 36.22 30.02
C GLU A 743 -29.86 35.03 29.71
N GLY A 744 -29.13 34.52 30.70
CA GLY A 744 -28.30 33.32 30.58
C GLY A 744 -29.10 32.10 30.13
N ALA A 745 -30.30 31.90 30.69
CA ALA A 745 -31.24 30.86 30.28
C ALA A 745 -31.81 31.10 28.87
N ALA A 746 -32.16 32.33 28.52
CA ALA A 746 -32.67 32.69 27.20
C ALA A 746 -31.65 32.38 26.09
N TYR A 747 -30.38 32.74 26.27
CA TYR A 747 -29.31 32.40 25.34
C TYR A 747 -29.08 30.87 25.25
N GLY A 748 -29.24 30.13 26.37
CA GLY A 748 -29.15 28.67 26.38
C GLY A 748 -30.29 28.00 25.59
N GLN A 749 -31.53 28.47 25.75
CA GLN A 749 -32.67 28.00 24.96
C GLN A 749 -32.48 28.30 23.46
N GLN A 750 -32.02 29.51 23.10
CA GLN A 750 -31.72 29.86 21.71
C GLN A 750 -30.63 28.98 21.10
N ALA A 751 -29.57 28.65 21.86
CA ALA A 751 -28.53 27.72 21.41
C ALA A 751 -29.09 26.31 21.15
N ASN A 752 -29.96 25.81 22.01
CA ASN A 752 -30.63 24.51 21.84
C ASN A 752 -31.59 24.51 20.63
N ALA A 753 -32.29 25.61 20.38
CA ALA A 753 -33.16 25.78 19.21
C ALA A 753 -32.38 25.80 17.89
N ILE A 754 -31.19 26.39 17.84
CA ILE A 754 -30.30 26.32 16.65
C ILE A 754 -29.74 24.90 16.46
N ALA A 755 -29.49 24.16 17.55
CA ALA A 755 -28.98 22.79 17.47
C ALA A 755 -30.00 21.83 16.83
N SER A 756 -31.28 21.88 17.24
CA SER A 756 -32.32 20.98 16.73
C SER A 756 -32.63 21.16 15.24
N GLN A 757 -32.43 22.37 14.70
CA GLN A 757 -32.58 22.68 13.27
C GLN A 757 -31.57 21.96 12.36
N GLY A 758 -30.48 21.39 12.91
CA GLY A 758 -29.40 20.78 12.12
C GLY A 758 -29.63 19.35 11.63
N HIS A 759 -30.62 18.62 12.15
CA HIS A 759 -30.69 17.16 11.96
C HIS A 759 -31.05 16.69 10.54
N GLY A 760 -31.87 17.44 9.80
CA GLY A 760 -32.27 17.06 8.43
C GLY A 760 -31.13 17.13 7.41
N ASP A 761 -30.23 18.10 7.57
CA ASP A 761 -29.17 18.38 6.60
C ASP A 761 -28.17 17.23 6.47
N PHE A 762 -27.87 16.51 7.57
CA PHE A 762 -26.96 15.35 7.52
C PHE A 762 -27.53 14.19 6.69
N ALA A 763 -28.84 13.90 6.82
CA ALA A 763 -29.50 12.88 6.01
C ALA A 763 -29.55 13.30 4.53
N ARG A 764 -29.75 14.59 4.25
CA ARG A 764 -29.73 15.12 2.88
C ARG A 764 -28.33 15.09 2.26
N ILE A 765 -27.28 15.44 3.02
CA ILE A 765 -25.88 15.31 2.57
C ILE A 765 -25.57 13.85 2.26
N ALA A 766 -25.88 12.91 3.16
CA ALA A 766 -25.62 11.48 2.93
C ALA A 766 -26.30 10.93 1.66
N TYR A 767 -27.53 11.37 1.38
CA TYR A 767 -28.24 11.04 0.13
C TYR A 767 -27.56 11.61 -1.12
N LEU A 768 -27.17 12.90 -1.10
CA LEU A 768 -26.47 13.54 -2.22
C LEU A 768 -25.07 12.97 -2.44
N GLU A 769 -24.41 12.52 -1.36
CA GLU A 769 -23.09 11.87 -1.41
C GLU A 769 -23.19 10.44 -1.97
N ALA A 770 -24.31 9.73 -1.74
CA ALA A 770 -24.59 8.44 -2.38
C ALA A 770 -24.76 8.58 -3.90
N LEU A 771 -25.61 9.52 -4.35
CA LEU A 771 -25.78 9.82 -5.78
C LEU A 771 -24.47 10.20 -6.48
N TRP A 772 -23.55 10.89 -5.78
CA TRP A 772 -22.23 11.20 -6.35
C TRP A 772 -21.33 9.95 -6.45
N LYS A 773 -21.41 9.01 -5.51
CA LYS A 773 -20.65 7.75 -5.53
C LYS A 773 -21.14 6.78 -6.60
N GLU A 774 -22.35 6.93 -7.12
CA GLU A 774 -22.87 6.15 -8.26
C GLU A 774 -22.20 6.52 -9.61
N VAL A 775 -21.50 7.66 -9.69
CA VAL A 775 -20.89 8.19 -10.93
C VAL A 775 -19.36 8.35 -10.89
N GLU A 776 -18.66 7.70 -9.94
CA GLU A 776 -17.23 7.97 -9.60
C GLU A 776 -16.34 6.75 -9.35
#